data_AF-A0A975FV83-F1
#
_entry.id   AF-A0A975FV83-F1
#
_cell.length_a   1.000
_cell.length_b   1.000
_cell.length_c   1.000
_cell.angle_alpha   90.00
_cell.angle_beta   90.00
_cell.angle_gamma   90.00
#
_symmetry.space_group_name_H-M   'P 1'
#
loop_
_entity.id
_entity.type
_entity.pdbx_description
1 polymer ?
#
loop_
_entity_poly.entity_id
_entity_poly.type
_entity_poly.pdbx_seq_one_letter_code
_entity_poly.pdbx_strand_id
1 'polypeptide(L)'
;MQPTKKQQHTTSPNSRREFMQQIALIYLATNLPLSFLGCESDKKMFIGSGKVPYKVWEEMLLALQTCPDYLEGRMKALVASKDAEAMFDFVRDEIYLMPASNKSIGYIGRQFKWGMKGVLRYGMATPREKAELLNQMFSDSGISSKVVFERTTITPEEAMSFFLRPVQRKFNVEVSKKQWKQWKKELQVENNEDNKIPVFDQDFKKTNALAEQLWGLIPNKETLNKSGFDFRWDNYRTPTVAFQIDGVTKYAHLFDANIPFGELKNKGGISEADPVKLNEETLEIKITYREAIHPDKEIELISGAWKSRDLIGNQIHFACLNGLSLEQSAVTPIGNLRTFTPTLAYQDFNADLETMEKQSFIADPITLEGDKIILPDENDNPKTPIILNAPNSELIKTVNQLAVKAIPINNPLVKLQVTPTNSEGKIVEGLLVSDFQFKDNKQPIQALMESNRQTPKILILYDESFSMPKEYYGENMDRFVASVEEQIQTQFPSAVIEKWATPSQLYTWLLKASKTSFDLVLYATDGDNDDTYNEQDLATYQHGPSTIILDVYNTDSSHDKSTFEHMATITNGSVYNAKDQNLVIEKVVEYVNAMDIPPYTFTYYANDEIQHELVLTMDKERLHASSDFEFLSSPNPEDLNQGIIGMYLDVKIGNTHTKRVLAGWDPVTQTNKKPTKSHFLDVKSLILGGTTFYFEGEGPTLATSLVDLLQYRLSTRGWGEALLEDDLTKAKTEFEKGGFQYHANIVPLMAPIEDGVTHSTFTFASGIRIGICKQQIHIEDKKTSQSFDFLPTSHYVSFSNGHENAFKTNLIKTAQLAIREASLFHNSTLSDLNDKVLIERTKAIADRWFSNLDRNNPDYYYWFERINRGDGNYKLFDSAGINKAFWQINAQGELYGVLWDGTGGGSTSTELQLKKLYHVMDLYMVAFSVMGVTNLALGIVVTYSKTLVKLYAIVTEVIIVMDNTGMDDKIRNALKELACNVQKEIMFFALGRVGEVMGGLDLMISLMGGNGSPGTGCS
;
A
#
# COMPACT_ATOMS: atom_id res chain seq x y z
N MET A 1 45.39 -10.03 61.50
CA MET A 1 45.78 -8.60 61.43
C MET A 1 46.09 -8.29 59.98
N GLN A 2 45.47 -7.22 59.45
CA GLN A 2 45.34 -6.81 58.04
C GLN A 2 44.58 -7.76 57.10
N PRO A 3 43.49 -7.25 56.52
CA PRO A 3 43.20 -7.44 55.11
C PRO A 3 43.28 -6.11 54.35
N THR A 4 43.82 -6.25 53.15
CA THR A 4 44.12 -5.27 52.12
C THR A 4 42.88 -4.57 51.56
N LYS A 5 43.06 -3.28 51.24
CA LYS A 5 42.07 -2.37 50.64
C LYS A 5 41.54 -2.92 49.31
N LYS A 6 40.22 -3.13 49.22
CA LYS A 6 39.48 -3.13 47.95
C LYS A 6 39.39 -1.69 47.44
N GLN A 7 39.82 -1.47 46.20
CA GLN A 7 39.45 -0.28 45.41
C GLN A 7 37.94 -0.28 45.20
N GLN A 8 37.30 0.83 45.53
CA GLN A 8 35.89 1.08 45.27
C GLN A 8 35.69 1.28 43.77
N HIS A 9 34.97 0.36 43.13
CA HIS A 9 34.29 0.64 41.88
C HIS A 9 33.27 1.75 42.16
N THR A 10 33.45 2.91 41.55
CA THR A 10 32.39 3.92 41.41
C THR A 10 31.32 3.33 40.50
N THR A 11 30.28 2.75 41.10
CA THR A 11 29.04 2.42 40.42
C THR A 11 28.39 3.73 39.96
N SER A 12 28.47 4.00 38.66
CA SER A 12 27.62 4.97 37.98
C SER A 12 26.16 4.53 38.16
N PRO A 13 25.28 5.32 38.77
CA PRO A 13 23.85 5.05 38.82
C PRO A 13 23.25 5.54 37.50
N ASN A 14 22.92 4.60 36.62
CA ASN A 14 22.00 4.70 35.48
C ASN A 14 22.38 3.60 34.48
N SER A 15 22.07 2.35 34.85
CA SER A 15 22.13 1.26 33.88
C SER A 15 20.92 1.35 32.94
N ARG A 16 21.12 1.02 31.65
CA ARG A 16 20.06 0.87 30.63
C ARG A 16 18.89 0.00 31.14
N ARG A 17 19.19 -0.92 32.07
CA ARG A 17 18.26 -1.79 32.79
C ARG A 17 17.46 -1.06 33.87
N GLU A 18 18.07 -0.17 34.66
CA GLU A 18 17.36 0.70 35.62
C GLU A 18 16.52 1.75 34.90
N PHE A 19 16.94 2.25 33.74
CA PHE A 19 16.11 3.12 32.91
C PHE A 19 14.86 2.38 32.42
N MET A 20 15.01 1.15 31.90
CA MET A 20 13.87 0.31 31.49
C MET A 20 13.04 -0.20 32.68
N GLN A 21 13.65 -0.42 33.85
CA GLN A 21 12.96 -0.82 35.09
C GLN A 21 12.26 0.34 35.78
N GLN A 22 12.76 1.58 35.68
CA GLN A 22 12.13 2.78 36.21
C GLN A 22 11.02 3.28 35.28
N ILE A 23 11.15 3.09 33.96
CA ILE A 23 10.04 3.19 33.00
C ILE A 23 8.96 2.15 33.33
N ALA A 24 9.36 0.93 33.70
CA ALA A 24 8.43 -0.12 34.13
C ALA A 24 7.80 0.07 35.53
N LEU A 25 8.33 0.99 36.36
CA LEU A 25 7.84 1.26 37.73
C LEU A 25 6.93 2.48 37.80
N ILE A 26 7.08 3.45 36.89
CA ILE A 26 6.11 4.55 36.74
C ILE A 26 4.84 4.06 36.04
N TYR A 27 4.94 2.88 35.41
CA TYR A 27 3.78 2.09 35.02
C TYR A 27 2.91 1.66 36.22
N LEU A 28 3.34 1.86 37.47
CA LEU A 28 2.62 1.41 38.67
C LEU A 28 2.60 2.46 39.81
N ALA A 29 2.54 3.77 39.51
CA ALA A 29 2.16 4.77 40.54
C ALA A 29 1.09 5.85 40.17
N THR A 30 -0.15 5.46 39.92
CA THR A 30 -1.38 6.25 39.67
C THR A 30 -2.58 5.77 40.48
N ASN A 31 -2.36 5.02 41.57
CA ASN A 31 -3.29 5.01 42.69
C ASN A 31 -2.67 5.70 43.91
N LEU A 32 -2.70 7.05 43.91
CA LEU A 32 -2.98 7.96 45.04
C LEU A 32 -2.38 9.37 44.83
N PRO A 33 -2.97 10.42 45.43
CA PRO A 33 -2.63 11.81 45.17
C PRO A 33 -1.33 12.22 45.87
N LEU A 34 -0.27 12.40 45.09
CA LEU A 34 0.38 13.68 44.80
C LEU A 34 0.97 14.59 45.93
N SER A 35 2.00 15.37 45.53
CA SER A 35 2.72 16.52 46.17
C SER A 35 4.05 16.13 46.86
N PHE A 36 5.25 16.67 46.55
CA PHE A 36 5.68 18.07 46.44
C PHE A 36 7.03 18.27 45.70
N LEU A 37 7.04 19.28 44.83
CA LEU A 37 7.98 20.37 44.50
C LEU A 37 9.49 20.21 44.73
N GLY A 38 10.25 20.56 43.68
CA GLY A 38 11.62 21.07 43.77
C GLY A 38 12.14 21.61 42.44
N CYS A 39 12.21 22.93 42.30
CA CYS A 39 12.73 23.69 41.16
C CYS A 39 14.19 23.35 40.83
N GLU A 40 14.55 23.32 39.53
CA GLU A 40 15.84 23.90 39.11
C GLU A 40 15.92 24.22 37.60
N SER A 41 16.22 25.50 37.36
CA SER A 41 16.81 26.18 36.18
C SER A 41 16.08 26.18 34.83
N ASP A 42 15.91 27.40 34.30
CA ASP A 42 15.40 27.73 32.97
C ASP A 42 16.20 27.03 31.86
N LYS A 43 15.64 25.93 31.32
CA LYS A 43 16.15 25.26 30.11
C LYS A 43 15.34 25.69 28.89
N LYS A 44 16.00 25.74 27.71
CA LYS A 44 15.41 26.02 26.39
C LYS A 44 14.00 25.42 26.28
N MET A 45 12.99 26.29 26.21
CA MET A 45 11.63 25.90 25.89
C MET A 45 11.47 26.01 24.37
N PHE A 46 11.03 24.94 23.73
CA PHE A 46 10.64 24.97 22.32
C PHE A 46 9.26 25.63 22.23
N ILE A 47 9.06 26.49 21.24
CA ILE A 47 7.81 27.24 21.07
C ILE A 47 7.25 26.86 19.72
N GLY A 48 6.12 26.17 19.74
CA GLY A 48 5.35 25.83 18.56
C GLY A 48 4.40 26.96 18.22
N SER A 49 4.01 27.01 16.96
CA SER A 49 2.98 27.92 16.47
C SER A 49 1.61 27.23 16.47
N GLY A 50 0.54 28.02 16.43
CA GLY A 50 -0.82 27.49 16.25
C GLY A 50 -1.46 26.86 17.48
N LYS A 51 -2.31 25.85 17.26
CA LYS A 51 -3.19 25.24 18.27
C LYS A 51 -2.77 23.82 18.62
N VAL A 52 -3.12 23.39 19.82
CA VAL A 52 -2.96 21.99 20.26
C VAL A 52 -3.93 21.11 19.45
N PRO A 53 -3.51 19.93 18.93
CA PRO A 53 -2.24 19.23 19.20
C PRO A 53 -1.04 19.67 18.36
N TYR A 54 -1.25 20.34 17.22
CA TYR A 54 -0.23 20.70 16.24
C TYR A 54 0.92 21.52 16.81
N LYS A 55 0.61 22.49 17.66
CA LYS A 55 1.58 23.27 18.42
C LYS A 55 2.57 22.36 19.17
N VAL A 56 2.06 21.36 19.88
CA VAL A 56 2.87 20.46 20.69
C VAL A 56 3.69 19.52 19.80
N TRP A 57 3.11 19.02 18.72
CA TRP A 57 3.84 18.20 17.75
C TRP A 57 4.97 18.97 17.06
N GLU A 58 4.77 20.26 16.76
CA GLU A 58 5.83 21.13 16.25
C GLU A 58 6.93 21.34 17.29
N GLU A 59 6.58 21.58 18.57
CA GLU A 59 7.56 21.68 19.66
C GLU A 59 8.39 20.40 19.82
N MET A 60 7.75 19.24 19.64
CA MET A 60 8.44 17.95 19.63
C MET A 60 9.35 17.79 18.43
N LEU A 61 8.88 18.14 17.24
CA LEU A 61 9.69 18.06 16.03
C LEU A 61 10.98 18.88 16.21
N LEU A 62 10.85 20.12 16.66
CA LEU A 62 11.97 21.00 16.96
C LEU A 62 12.93 20.41 18.01
N ALA A 63 12.39 19.74 19.03
CA ALA A 63 13.20 19.09 20.05
C ALA A 63 13.94 17.85 19.50
N LEU A 64 13.28 16.99 18.71
CA LEU A 64 13.92 15.83 18.06
C LEU A 64 15.00 16.26 17.07
N GLN A 65 14.83 17.39 16.41
CA GLN A 65 15.84 17.96 15.52
C GLN A 65 17.15 18.32 16.25
N THR A 66 17.13 18.46 17.58
CA THR A 66 18.33 18.64 18.42
C THR A 66 18.93 17.34 18.95
N CYS A 67 18.25 16.20 18.74
CA CYS A 67 18.71 14.91 19.21
C CYS A 67 20.00 14.48 18.47
N PRO A 68 21.06 14.02 19.16
CA PRO A 68 22.26 13.51 18.49
C PRO A 68 22.00 12.31 17.57
N ASP A 69 20.91 11.56 17.80
CA ASP A 69 20.49 10.45 16.95
C ASP A 69 19.78 10.90 15.66
N TYR A 70 19.41 12.18 15.55
CA TYR A 70 18.90 12.79 14.31
C TYR A 70 20.05 13.48 13.56
N LEU A 71 20.70 12.72 12.68
CA LEU A 71 22.00 13.10 12.10
C LEU A 71 21.90 14.30 11.16
N GLU A 72 20.78 14.52 10.50
CA GLU A 72 20.57 15.70 9.66
C GLU A 72 20.56 16.99 10.51
N GLY A 73 19.84 16.99 11.64
CA GLY A 73 19.85 18.11 12.57
C GLY A 73 21.22 18.30 13.22
N ARG A 74 21.89 17.20 13.57
CA ARG A 74 23.27 17.21 14.08
C ARG A 74 24.25 17.85 13.09
N MET A 75 24.17 17.47 11.80
CA MET A 75 24.97 18.06 10.73
C MET A 75 24.71 19.58 10.62
N LYS A 76 23.44 19.99 10.53
CA LYS A 76 23.07 21.42 10.43
C LYS A 76 23.60 22.23 11.61
N ALA A 77 23.54 21.70 12.82
CA ALA A 77 24.06 22.36 14.02
C ALA A 77 25.59 22.54 13.99
N LEU A 78 26.33 21.54 13.50
CA LEU A 78 27.80 21.60 13.37
C LEU A 78 28.26 22.54 12.24
N VAL A 79 27.54 22.55 11.11
CA VAL A 79 27.78 23.51 10.02
C VAL A 79 27.59 24.94 10.53
N ALA A 80 26.52 25.18 11.31
CA ALA A 80 26.24 26.48 11.90
C ALA A 80 27.29 26.92 12.93
N SER A 81 27.92 25.99 13.68
CA SER A 81 28.98 26.33 14.64
C SER A 81 30.31 26.68 13.99
N LYS A 82 30.51 26.28 12.72
CA LYS A 82 31.77 26.45 11.95
C LYS A 82 32.99 25.81 12.62
N ASP A 83 32.77 24.82 13.48
CA ASP A 83 33.86 24.08 14.14
C ASP A 83 34.31 22.91 13.26
N ALA A 84 35.45 23.09 12.59
CA ALA A 84 35.98 22.13 11.64
C ALA A 84 36.37 20.78 12.29
N GLU A 85 36.88 20.81 13.52
CA GLU A 85 37.27 19.61 14.25
C GLU A 85 36.03 18.84 14.70
N ALA A 86 35.00 19.53 15.20
CA ALA A 86 33.75 18.89 15.57
C ALA A 86 33.00 18.27 14.37
N MET A 87 33.05 18.91 13.19
CA MET A 87 32.52 18.32 11.95
C MET A 87 33.30 17.06 11.54
N PHE A 88 34.62 17.09 11.65
CA PHE A 88 35.48 15.94 11.40
C PHE A 88 35.18 14.78 12.35
N ASP A 89 35.11 15.04 13.66
CA ASP A 89 34.82 14.04 14.68
C ASP A 89 33.44 13.42 14.47
N PHE A 90 32.43 14.22 14.10
CA PHE A 90 31.10 13.71 13.74
C PHE A 90 31.15 12.71 12.59
N VAL A 91 31.78 13.05 11.46
CA VAL A 91 31.85 12.16 10.29
C VAL A 91 32.74 10.94 10.56
N ARG A 92 33.87 11.13 11.24
CA ARG A 92 34.79 10.05 11.58
C ARG A 92 34.11 9.08 12.55
N ASP A 93 33.56 9.56 13.66
CA ASP A 93 33.24 8.74 14.83
C ASP A 93 31.74 8.48 15.02
N GLU A 94 30.85 9.33 14.51
CA GLU A 94 29.39 9.14 14.67
C GLU A 94 28.73 8.44 13.47
N ILE A 95 29.43 8.30 12.33
CA ILE A 95 28.94 7.59 11.13
C ILE A 95 29.67 6.24 11.00
N TYR A 96 28.93 5.14 10.77
CA TYR A 96 29.54 3.84 10.50
C TYR A 96 30.13 3.77 9.10
N LEU A 97 31.18 2.97 8.91
CA LEU A 97 31.57 2.54 7.58
C LEU A 97 30.69 1.37 7.13
N MET A 98 30.24 1.40 5.88
CA MET A 98 29.52 0.29 5.27
C MET A 98 30.14 -0.12 3.93
N PRO A 99 30.15 -1.42 3.61
CA PRO A 99 30.55 -1.88 2.28
C PRO A 99 29.57 -1.43 1.20
N ALA A 100 30.12 -1.10 0.03
CA ALA A 100 29.32 -0.80 -1.17
C ALA A 100 28.89 -2.06 -1.95
N SER A 101 29.34 -3.25 -1.53
CA SER A 101 29.08 -4.54 -2.19
C SER A 101 28.85 -5.65 -1.16
N ASN A 102 28.21 -6.74 -1.58
CA ASN A 102 27.89 -7.89 -0.72
C ASN A 102 29.08 -8.84 -0.45
N LYS A 103 30.19 -8.74 -1.21
CA LYS A 103 31.35 -9.64 -1.10
C LYS A 103 32.68 -8.93 -0.84
N SER A 104 32.69 -7.60 -0.88
CA SER A 104 33.88 -6.80 -0.63
C SER A 104 33.51 -5.41 -0.14
N ILE A 105 34.49 -4.65 0.35
CA ILE A 105 34.30 -3.24 0.73
C ILE A 105 33.91 -2.34 -0.46
N GLY A 106 34.06 -2.81 -1.71
CA GLY A 106 33.72 -2.09 -2.94
C GLY A 106 34.81 -1.11 -3.40
N TYR A 107 34.48 -0.26 -4.39
CA TYR A 107 35.42 0.76 -4.89
C TYR A 107 35.46 1.98 -3.97
N ILE A 108 36.22 1.87 -2.89
CA ILE A 108 36.28 2.84 -1.78
C ILE A 108 36.52 4.29 -2.22
N GLY A 109 37.27 4.51 -3.31
CA GLY A 109 37.64 5.85 -3.78
C GLY A 109 36.53 6.60 -4.51
N ARG A 110 35.47 5.93 -4.99
CA ARG A 110 34.45 6.58 -5.84
C ARG A 110 33.00 6.21 -5.56
N GLN A 111 32.74 5.05 -4.97
CA GLN A 111 31.40 4.46 -5.01
C GLN A 111 30.51 4.95 -3.86
N PHE A 112 29.36 5.52 -4.22
CA PHE A 112 28.24 5.72 -3.30
C PHE A 112 27.36 4.47 -3.26
N LYS A 113 26.66 4.28 -2.14
CA LYS A 113 25.65 3.24 -2.00
C LYS A 113 24.25 3.83 -2.15
N TRP A 114 23.90 4.76 -1.27
CA TRP A 114 22.58 5.40 -1.25
C TRP A 114 22.64 6.94 -1.23
N GLY A 115 23.85 7.52 -1.15
CA GLY A 115 24.05 8.97 -1.11
C GLY A 115 23.79 9.59 0.26
N MET A 116 23.93 10.92 0.34
CA MET A 116 23.93 11.66 1.62
C MET A 116 22.63 11.52 2.40
N LYS A 117 21.47 11.45 1.71
CA LYS A 117 20.17 11.19 2.33
C LYS A 117 20.18 9.88 3.12
N GLY A 118 20.70 8.80 2.52
CA GLY A 118 20.88 7.52 3.21
C GLY A 118 21.84 7.63 4.40
N VAL A 119 23.00 8.29 4.20
CA VAL A 119 23.99 8.47 5.27
C VAL A 119 23.40 9.14 6.50
N LEU A 120 22.63 10.23 6.32
CA LEU A 120 22.02 10.96 7.44
C LEU A 120 20.78 10.27 8.00
N ARG A 121 20.12 9.39 7.23
CA ARG A 121 18.94 8.64 7.66
C ARG A 121 19.28 7.48 8.60
N TYR A 122 20.28 6.67 8.25
CA TYR A 122 20.63 5.45 9.00
C TYR A 122 22.04 5.48 9.60
N GLY A 123 22.84 6.50 9.27
CA GLY A 123 24.15 6.73 9.89
C GLY A 123 25.23 5.77 9.45
N MET A 124 25.17 5.25 8.23
CA MET A 124 26.26 4.47 7.66
C MET A 124 26.63 5.01 6.28
N ALA A 125 27.90 4.90 5.92
CA ALA A 125 28.44 5.48 4.70
C ALA A 125 29.56 4.63 4.12
N THR A 126 29.68 4.60 2.79
CA THR A 126 30.91 4.12 2.16
C THR A 126 32.09 5.06 2.50
N PRO A 127 33.35 4.63 2.32
CA PRO A 127 34.50 5.51 2.52
C PRO A 127 34.41 6.80 1.70
N ARG A 128 33.92 6.73 0.45
CA ARG A 128 33.73 7.93 -0.38
C ARG A 128 32.58 8.81 0.11
N GLU A 129 31.46 8.22 0.53
CA GLU A 129 30.33 8.97 1.10
C GLU A 129 30.74 9.75 2.36
N LYS A 130 31.56 9.17 3.24
CA LYS A 130 32.10 9.90 4.40
C LYS A 130 32.91 11.14 3.99
N ALA A 131 33.82 10.98 3.02
CA ALA A 131 34.65 12.10 2.57
C ALA A 131 33.82 13.21 1.92
N GLU A 132 32.80 12.85 1.14
CA GLU A 132 31.90 13.83 0.54
C GLU A 132 30.99 14.51 1.57
N LEU A 133 30.52 13.79 2.59
CA LEU A 133 29.76 14.39 3.69
C LEU A 133 30.58 15.46 4.41
N LEU A 134 31.84 15.16 4.78
CA LEU A 134 32.69 16.14 5.43
C LEU A 134 33.02 17.33 4.51
N ASN A 135 33.28 17.05 3.22
CA ASN A 135 33.52 18.10 2.22
C ASN A 135 32.30 19.03 2.07
N GLN A 136 31.09 18.47 2.07
CA GLN A 136 29.85 19.25 2.05
C GLN A 136 29.73 20.11 3.32
N MET A 137 29.94 19.53 4.50
CA MET A 137 29.87 20.27 5.77
C MET A 137 30.88 21.42 5.84
N PHE A 138 32.12 21.21 5.39
CA PHE A 138 33.12 22.27 5.28
C PHE A 138 32.70 23.34 4.29
N SER A 139 32.24 22.96 3.10
CA SER A 139 31.78 23.93 2.10
C SER A 139 30.60 24.77 2.60
N ASP A 140 29.60 24.14 3.22
CA ASP A 140 28.41 24.79 3.76
C ASP A 140 28.72 25.72 4.95
N SER A 141 29.80 25.46 5.68
CA SER A 141 30.29 26.34 6.77
C SER A 141 31.21 27.47 6.29
N GLY A 142 31.54 27.49 4.99
CA GLY A 142 32.42 28.48 4.36
C GLY A 142 33.91 28.13 4.42
N ILE A 143 34.26 26.88 4.76
CA ILE A 143 35.63 26.36 4.74
C ILE A 143 35.91 25.80 3.34
N SER A 144 36.91 26.36 2.66
CA SER A 144 37.33 25.84 1.34
C SER A 144 37.87 24.41 1.50
N SER A 145 37.19 23.44 0.91
CA SER A 145 37.58 22.03 0.94
C SER A 145 37.42 21.33 -0.40
N LYS A 146 38.10 20.19 -0.55
CA LYS A 146 37.89 19.24 -1.64
C LYS A 146 38.27 17.82 -1.21
N VAL A 147 37.62 16.82 -1.80
CA VAL A 147 38.03 15.42 -1.64
C VAL A 147 39.29 15.16 -2.48
N VAL A 148 40.25 14.47 -1.89
CA VAL A 148 41.53 14.04 -2.48
C VAL A 148 41.79 12.57 -2.15
N PHE A 149 42.78 11.96 -2.80
CA PHE A 149 43.25 10.62 -2.44
C PHE A 149 44.55 10.70 -1.67
N GLU A 150 44.56 10.04 -0.51
CA GLU A 150 45.75 9.80 0.30
C GLU A 150 46.38 8.45 -0.08
N ARG A 151 47.71 8.43 -0.20
CA ARG A 151 48.45 7.17 -0.30
C ARG A 151 48.70 6.56 1.08
N THR A 152 48.10 5.40 1.34
CA THR A 152 48.16 4.69 2.64
C THR A 152 48.90 3.35 2.54
N THR A 153 49.00 2.65 3.67
CA THR A 153 49.56 1.28 3.80
C THR A 153 48.67 0.41 4.69
N ILE A 154 47.35 0.60 4.57
CA ILE A 154 46.31 -0.09 5.34
C ILE A 154 46.27 -1.56 4.92
N THR A 155 46.38 -2.48 5.89
CA THR A 155 46.25 -3.92 5.65
C THR A 155 44.77 -4.36 5.65
N PRO A 156 44.43 -5.54 5.10
CA PRO A 156 43.06 -6.07 5.18
C PRO A 156 42.53 -6.21 6.62
N GLU A 157 43.39 -6.57 7.57
CA GLU A 157 43.04 -6.71 8.98
C GLU A 157 42.74 -5.34 9.62
N GLU A 158 43.57 -4.33 9.33
CA GLU A 158 43.32 -2.94 9.75
C GLU A 158 42.00 -2.44 9.13
N ALA A 159 41.80 -2.64 7.82
CA ALA A 159 40.58 -2.25 7.13
C ALA A 159 39.35 -2.87 7.80
N MET A 160 39.35 -4.18 8.06
CA MET A 160 38.26 -4.87 8.76
C MET A 160 37.96 -4.25 10.12
N SER A 161 38.99 -3.89 10.88
CA SER A 161 38.82 -3.25 12.20
C SER A 161 38.08 -1.91 12.13
N PHE A 162 38.22 -1.16 11.02
CA PHE A 162 37.51 0.11 10.83
C PHE A 162 35.99 -0.09 10.66
N PHE A 163 35.56 -1.20 10.04
CA PHE A 163 34.13 -1.54 9.89
C PHE A 163 33.54 -2.10 11.19
N LEU A 164 34.32 -2.82 11.99
CA LEU A 164 33.90 -3.43 13.26
C LEU A 164 33.92 -2.48 14.46
N ARG A 165 34.05 -1.17 14.23
CA ARG A 165 34.03 -0.18 15.30
C ARG A 165 32.58 0.20 15.65
N PRO A 166 32.04 -0.20 16.81
CA PRO A 166 30.70 0.22 17.23
C PRO A 166 30.68 1.72 17.49
N VAL A 167 29.60 2.38 17.08
CA VAL A 167 29.32 3.79 17.33
C VAL A 167 28.19 3.88 18.34
N GLN A 168 28.43 4.55 19.47
CA GLN A 168 27.39 4.84 20.44
C GLN A 168 26.77 6.20 20.16
N ARG A 169 25.57 6.20 19.55
CA ARG A 169 24.73 7.40 19.46
C ARG A 169 23.85 7.48 20.70
N LYS A 170 23.86 8.65 21.34
CA LYS A 170 22.96 8.91 22.47
C LYS A 170 21.66 9.46 21.90
N PHE A 171 20.59 8.69 22.03
CA PHE A 171 19.25 9.25 21.91
C PHE A 171 18.99 10.11 23.15
N ASN A 172 19.05 11.43 23.00
CA ASN A 172 18.85 12.38 24.08
C ASN A 172 18.16 13.62 23.55
N VAL A 173 17.00 13.95 24.13
CA VAL A 173 16.22 15.13 23.74
C VAL A 173 16.29 16.14 24.89
N GLU A 174 16.86 17.31 24.64
CA GLU A 174 17.10 18.34 25.66
C GLU A 174 15.84 19.14 25.99
N VAL A 175 14.84 18.50 26.58
CA VAL A 175 13.55 19.14 26.92
C VAL A 175 13.40 19.28 28.43
N SER A 176 12.98 20.47 28.87
CA SER A 176 12.79 20.76 30.29
C SER A 176 11.63 19.95 30.88
N LYS A 177 11.71 19.58 32.17
CA LYS A 177 10.58 18.91 32.87
C LYS A 177 9.30 19.73 32.81
N LYS A 178 9.42 21.07 32.76
CA LYS A 178 8.28 22.00 32.63
C LYS A 178 7.62 21.86 31.26
N GLN A 179 8.39 21.79 30.17
CA GLN A 179 7.87 21.57 28.82
C GLN A 179 7.21 20.20 28.71
N TRP A 180 7.81 19.14 29.28
CA TRP A 180 7.17 17.83 29.33
C TRP A 180 5.81 17.87 30.06
N LYS A 181 5.74 18.53 31.22
CA LYS A 181 4.45 18.74 31.91
C LYS A 181 3.45 19.55 31.08
N GLN A 182 3.91 20.56 30.34
CA GLN A 182 3.07 21.35 29.44
C GLN A 182 2.50 20.45 28.32
N TRP A 183 3.35 19.74 27.59
CA TRP A 183 2.93 18.85 26.50
C TRP A 183 1.91 17.82 26.97
N LYS A 184 2.15 17.20 28.14
CA LYS A 184 1.22 16.23 28.75
C LYS A 184 -0.15 16.83 29.01
N LYS A 185 -0.14 18.02 29.61
CA LYS A 185 -1.37 18.74 29.96
C LYS A 185 -2.12 19.19 28.71
N GLU A 186 -1.40 19.71 27.71
CA GLU A 186 -2.00 20.23 26.49
C GLU A 186 -2.65 19.11 25.67
N LEU A 187 -1.99 17.97 25.51
CA LEU A 187 -2.53 16.83 24.76
C LEU A 187 -3.41 15.89 25.59
N GLN A 188 -3.70 16.24 26.85
CA GLN A 188 -4.65 15.52 27.70
C GLN A 188 -4.33 14.03 27.91
N VAL A 189 -3.05 13.65 27.91
CA VAL A 189 -2.65 12.26 28.18
C VAL A 189 -2.82 11.95 29.66
N GLU A 190 -3.79 11.09 29.98
CA GLU A 190 -4.05 10.61 31.34
C GLU A 190 -2.86 9.83 31.89
N ASN A 191 -2.64 9.91 33.21
CA ASN A 191 -1.64 9.06 33.86
C ASN A 191 -2.23 7.64 33.94
N ASN A 192 -2.19 6.87 32.86
CA ASN A 192 -2.34 5.43 32.99
C ASN A 192 -0.97 4.84 33.27
N GLU A 193 -0.85 4.34 34.49
CA GLU A 193 0.11 3.35 34.91
C GLU A 193 0.38 2.35 33.78
N ASP A 194 -0.63 1.85 33.07
CA ASP A 194 -0.41 0.73 32.18
C ASP A 194 0.20 0.97 30.75
N ASN A 195 1.23 1.82 30.55
CA ASN A 195 2.00 1.96 29.27
C ASN A 195 3.52 1.52 29.25
N LYS A 196 3.83 0.24 29.05
CA LYS A 196 5.16 -0.40 29.10
C LYS A 196 5.42 -0.60 27.63
N ILE A 197 6.42 0.11 27.10
CA ILE A 197 6.86 -0.16 25.73
C ILE A 197 7.20 -1.65 25.70
N PRO A 198 6.45 -2.46 24.93
CA PRO A 198 6.66 -3.90 24.92
C PRO A 198 8.09 -4.16 24.47
N VAL A 199 8.90 -4.74 25.35
CA VAL A 199 10.21 -5.24 24.96
C VAL A 199 9.97 -6.52 24.18
N PHE A 200 10.04 -6.43 22.86
CA PHE A 200 9.71 -7.52 21.95
C PHE A 200 10.51 -8.79 22.26
N ASP A 201 11.80 -8.62 22.55
CA ASP A 201 12.70 -9.70 22.94
C ASP A 201 13.84 -9.24 23.86
N GLN A 202 13.65 -9.42 25.17
CA GLN A 202 14.68 -9.06 26.14
C GLN A 202 15.91 -9.96 26.01
N ASP A 203 17.09 -9.37 25.88
CA ASP A 203 18.39 -10.05 25.75
C ASP A 203 18.45 -11.02 24.55
N PHE A 204 17.66 -10.77 23.50
CA PHE A 204 17.58 -11.61 22.28
C PHE A 204 17.24 -13.08 22.54
N LYS A 205 16.51 -13.40 23.61
CA LYS A 205 16.23 -14.80 23.99
C LYS A 205 15.41 -15.54 22.94
N LYS A 206 14.32 -14.92 22.44
CA LYS A 206 13.47 -15.51 21.41
C LYS A 206 14.19 -15.59 20.07
N THR A 207 14.90 -14.53 19.69
CA THR A 207 15.72 -14.46 18.48
C THR A 207 16.77 -15.58 18.46
N ASN A 208 17.54 -15.72 19.55
CA ASN A 208 18.57 -16.77 19.64
C ASN A 208 17.95 -18.17 19.64
N ALA A 209 16.84 -18.37 20.35
CA ALA A 209 16.14 -19.66 20.36
C ALA A 209 15.66 -20.07 18.96
N LEU A 210 15.01 -19.15 18.23
CA LEU A 210 14.56 -19.38 16.86
C LEU A 210 15.74 -19.69 15.94
N ALA A 211 16.80 -18.87 15.97
CA ALA A 211 17.95 -19.06 15.10
C ALA A 211 18.69 -20.38 15.37
N GLU A 212 18.86 -20.79 16.64
CA GLU A 212 19.48 -22.08 16.97
C GLU A 212 18.62 -23.28 16.55
N GLN A 213 17.29 -23.18 16.70
CA GLN A 213 16.36 -24.21 16.21
C GLN A 213 16.52 -24.41 14.70
N LEU A 214 16.49 -23.31 13.93
CA LEU A 214 16.61 -23.37 12.48
C LEU A 214 18.00 -23.84 12.03
N TRP A 215 19.08 -23.31 12.65
CA TRP A 215 20.45 -23.75 12.41
C TRP A 215 20.66 -25.25 12.68
N GLY A 216 19.93 -25.81 13.64
CA GLY A 216 19.92 -27.24 13.93
C GLY A 216 19.55 -28.11 12.73
N LEU A 217 18.63 -27.61 11.89
CA LEU A 217 17.99 -28.35 10.79
C LEU A 217 18.67 -28.15 9.43
N ILE A 218 19.59 -27.20 9.30
CA ILE A 218 20.27 -26.91 8.03
C ILE A 218 21.24 -28.06 7.67
N PRO A 219 21.11 -28.69 6.49
CA PRO A 219 22.00 -29.75 6.05
C PRO A 219 23.39 -29.20 5.69
N ASN A 220 24.43 -30.04 5.85
CA ASN A 220 25.81 -29.72 5.48
C ASN A 220 26.35 -28.40 6.08
N LYS A 221 25.84 -27.97 7.24
CA LYS A 221 26.22 -26.70 7.87
C LYS A 221 27.71 -26.52 8.16
N GLU A 222 28.47 -27.61 8.24
CA GLU A 222 29.93 -27.60 8.38
C GLU A 222 30.66 -27.01 7.17
N THR A 223 30.06 -27.07 5.97
CA THR A 223 30.61 -26.52 4.73
C THR A 223 30.10 -25.11 4.42
N LEU A 224 29.12 -24.61 5.19
CA LEU A 224 28.57 -23.27 5.02
C LEU A 224 29.58 -22.21 5.47
N ASN A 225 29.70 -21.20 4.62
CA ASN A 225 30.80 -20.24 4.49
C ASN A 225 31.46 -19.78 5.81
N LYS A 226 32.76 -20.08 5.95
CA LYS A 226 33.69 -19.46 6.91
C LYS A 226 34.41 -18.29 6.20
N SER A 227 33.74 -17.14 6.13
CA SER A 227 34.22 -15.81 5.69
C SER A 227 35.04 -15.72 4.37
N GLY A 228 34.35 -15.57 3.22
CA GLY A 228 34.95 -15.18 1.94
C GLY A 228 34.88 -13.69 1.59
N PHE A 229 34.77 -12.79 2.59
CA PHE A 229 34.62 -11.35 2.35
C PHE A 229 35.97 -10.67 2.11
N ASP A 230 36.07 -9.84 1.08
CA ASP A 230 37.32 -9.22 0.66
C ASP A 230 37.51 -7.81 1.26
N PHE A 231 38.49 -7.69 2.16
CA PHE A 231 38.88 -6.46 2.84
C PHE A 231 40.09 -5.74 2.22
N ARG A 232 40.53 -6.12 1.00
CA ARG A 232 41.63 -5.43 0.34
C ARG A 232 41.32 -3.94 0.19
N TRP A 233 42.16 -3.11 0.81
CA TRP A 233 42.06 -1.66 0.78
C TRP A 233 42.84 -1.08 -0.40
N ASP A 234 42.21 -0.22 -1.20
CA ASP A 234 42.89 0.51 -2.28
C ASP A 234 43.73 1.65 -1.70
N ASN A 235 44.96 1.30 -1.35
CA ASN A 235 45.95 2.19 -0.74
C ASN A 235 46.40 3.35 -1.63
N TYR A 236 46.02 3.39 -2.91
CA TYR A 236 46.30 4.53 -3.80
C TYR A 236 45.14 5.53 -3.87
N ARG A 237 43.95 5.14 -3.37
CA ARG A 237 42.70 5.89 -3.52
C ARG A 237 41.93 6.01 -2.21
N THR A 238 42.62 6.17 -1.10
CA THR A 238 41.99 6.39 0.21
C THR A 238 41.36 7.79 0.23
N PRO A 239 40.03 7.93 0.26
CA PRO A 239 39.40 9.23 0.16
C PRO A 239 39.60 10.04 1.45
N THR A 240 40.11 11.25 1.29
CA THR A 240 40.50 12.17 2.38
C THR A 240 40.02 13.57 2.01
N VAL A 241 39.76 14.44 2.98
CA VAL A 241 39.36 15.84 2.69
C VAL A 241 40.54 16.77 2.91
N ALA A 242 40.93 17.51 1.88
CA ALA A 242 41.87 18.62 1.98
C ALA A 242 41.09 19.91 2.23
N PHE A 243 41.48 20.69 3.23
CA PHE A 243 40.74 21.90 3.63
C PHE A 243 41.68 23.02 4.10
N GLN A 244 41.22 24.26 4.06
CA GLN A 244 41.99 25.44 4.46
C GLN A 244 41.59 25.94 5.84
N ILE A 245 42.55 26.05 6.76
CA ILE A 245 42.41 26.77 8.03
C ILE A 245 43.60 27.73 8.16
N ASP A 246 43.32 28.99 8.48
CA ASP A 246 44.33 30.05 8.66
C ASP A 246 45.32 30.18 7.47
N GLY A 247 44.84 29.93 6.24
CA GLY A 247 45.63 29.97 5.02
C GLY A 247 46.58 28.77 4.82
N VAL A 248 46.47 27.72 5.64
CA VAL A 248 47.26 26.50 5.54
C VAL A 248 46.36 25.33 5.12
N THR A 249 46.81 24.58 4.11
CA THR A 249 46.17 23.32 3.72
C THR A 249 46.40 22.26 4.80
N LYS A 250 45.30 21.71 5.32
CA LYS A 250 45.25 20.57 6.24
C LYS A 250 44.50 19.41 5.58
N TYR A 251 44.62 18.22 6.17
CA TYR A 251 44.00 17.00 5.66
C TYR A 251 43.24 16.26 6.75
N ALA A 252 42.08 15.68 6.43
CA ALA A 252 41.23 14.97 7.37
C ALA A 252 41.10 13.49 6.99
N HIS A 253 41.87 12.63 7.68
CA HIS A 253 41.80 11.18 7.54
C HIS A 253 40.61 10.60 8.33
N LEU A 254 39.67 9.94 7.65
CA LEU A 254 38.35 9.60 8.21
C LEU A 254 38.19 8.15 8.73
N PHE A 255 39.23 7.31 8.64
CA PHE A 255 39.08 5.86 8.85
C PHE A 255 39.82 5.36 10.10
N ASP A 256 41.11 5.68 10.21
CA ASP A 256 41.89 5.36 11.39
C ASP A 256 41.67 6.40 12.48
N ALA A 257 41.01 5.98 13.56
CA ALA A 257 40.67 6.82 14.70
C ALA A 257 41.89 7.38 15.46
N ASN A 258 43.07 6.78 15.28
CA ASN A 258 44.30 7.23 15.94
C ASN A 258 44.95 8.42 15.25
N ILE A 259 44.46 8.80 14.05
CA ILE A 259 45.01 9.92 13.30
C ILE A 259 44.35 11.23 13.79
N PRO A 260 45.14 12.20 14.26
CA PRO A 260 44.62 13.48 14.72
C PRO A 260 43.96 14.31 13.61
N PHE A 261 43.10 15.24 14.01
CA PHE A 261 42.53 16.22 13.09
C PHE A 261 43.63 17.04 12.38
N GLY A 262 43.49 17.20 11.06
CA GLY A 262 44.43 17.99 10.25
C GLY A 262 45.69 17.23 9.79
N GLU A 263 45.79 15.93 10.09
CA GLU A 263 46.92 15.06 9.72
C GLU A 263 46.53 13.95 8.72
N LEU A 264 47.56 13.46 8.01
CA LEU A 264 47.48 12.27 7.16
C LEU A 264 47.95 11.05 7.96
N LYS A 265 47.44 9.85 7.64
CA LYS A 265 47.95 8.60 8.22
C LYS A 265 49.41 8.38 7.86
N ASN A 266 49.77 8.64 6.60
CA ASN A 266 51.13 8.52 6.09
C ASN A 266 51.61 9.84 5.48
N LYS A 267 52.91 10.14 5.55
CA LYS A 267 53.55 11.26 4.81
C LYS A 267 53.65 11.00 3.29
N GLY A 268 52.68 10.28 2.72
CA GLY A 268 52.63 9.87 1.33
C GLY A 268 52.21 11.01 0.38
N GLY A 269 52.12 10.68 -0.91
CA GLY A 269 51.61 11.60 -1.92
C GLY A 269 50.09 11.77 -1.85
N ILE A 270 49.62 12.94 -2.28
CA ILE A 270 48.21 13.27 -2.46
C ILE A 270 47.92 13.39 -3.96
N SER A 271 46.80 12.86 -4.41
CA SER A 271 46.31 13.04 -5.79
C SER A 271 44.87 13.54 -5.81
N GLU A 272 44.42 14.03 -6.96
CA GLU A 272 43.02 14.41 -7.15
C GLU A 272 42.10 13.19 -7.05
N ALA A 273 40.90 13.41 -6.52
CA ALA A 273 39.90 12.37 -6.38
C ALA A 273 39.11 12.21 -7.69
N ASP A 274 38.84 10.97 -8.08
CA ASP A 274 37.94 10.67 -9.19
C ASP A 274 36.52 11.21 -8.88
N PRO A 275 35.68 11.48 -9.90
CA PRO A 275 34.27 11.80 -9.69
C PRO A 275 33.52 10.69 -8.94
N VAL A 276 32.51 11.11 -8.18
CA VAL A 276 31.61 10.19 -7.48
C VAL A 276 30.86 9.31 -8.50
N LYS A 277 30.78 8.01 -8.20
CA LYS A 277 29.93 7.05 -8.91
C LYS A 277 28.69 6.78 -8.06
N LEU A 278 27.55 7.28 -8.53
CA LEU A 278 26.24 7.11 -7.91
C LEU A 278 25.70 5.69 -8.16
N ASN A 279 24.79 5.25 -7.30
CA ASN A 279 24.02 4.03 -7.52
C ASN A 279 22.89 4.32 -8.51
N GLU A 280 23.00 3.73 -9.70
CA GLU A 280 22.06 3.91 -10.82
C GLU A 280 21.05 2.77 -10.96
N GLU A 281 21.04 1.84 -10.00
CA GLU A 281 20.05 0.77 -9.93
C GLU A 281 18.64 1.37 -9.96
N THR A 282 17.78 0.77 -10.78
CA THR A 282 16.40 1.19 -10.98
C THR A 282 15.48 0.16 -10.37
N LEU A 283 14.48 0.64 -9.64
CA LEU A 283 13.40 -0.12 -9.06
C LEU A 283 12.14 0.17 -9.86
N GLU A 284 11.51 -0.88 -10.36
CA GLU A 284 10.25 -0.84 -11.10
C GLU A 284 9.18 -1.55 -10.27
N ILE A 285 8.04 -0.88 -10.07
CA ILE A 285 6.83 -1.46 -9.48
C ILE A 285 5.80 -1.53 -10.59
N LYS A 286 5.27 -2.73 -10.82
CA LYS A 286 4.17 -2.96 -11.74
C LYS A 286 3.07 -3.72 -11.02
N ILE A 287 1.86 -3.19 -11.08
CA ILE A 287 0.66 -3.84 -10.58
C ILE A 287 -0.12 -4.33 -11.79
N THR A 288 -0.49 -5.60 -11.75
CA THR A 288 -1.25 -6.28 -12.79
C THR A 288 -2.49 -6.92 -12.20
N TYR A 289 -3.43 -7.30 -13.06
CA TYR A 289 -4.65 -7.97 -12.66
C TYR A 289 -5.06 -9.06 -13.66
N ARG A 290 -5.98 -9.93 -13.22
CA ARG A 290 -6.62 -10.96 -14.05
C ARG A 290 -8.13 -10.85 -13.89
N GLU A 291 -8.86 -11.12 -14.95
CA GLU A 291 -10.33 -11.06 -14.99
C GLU A 291 -10.92 -12.47 -14.96
N ALA A 292 -12.13 -12.62 -14.43
CA ALA A 292 -12.84 -13.90 -14.39
C ALA A 292 -13.07 -14.51 -15.79
N ILE A 293 -13.26 -13.65 -16.80
CA ILE A 293 -13.52 -14.05 -18.19
C ILE A 293 -12.27 -14.62 -18.84
N HIS A 294 -11.11 -14.00 -18.60
CA HIS A 294 -9.79 -14.37 -19.11
C HIS A 294 -8.79 -14.62 -17.97
N PRO A 295 -9.02 -15.66 -17.13
CA PRO A 295 -8.21 -15.89 -15.93
C PRO A 295 -6.75 -16.23 -16.25
N ASP A 296 -6.46 -16.68 -17.46
CA ASP A 296 -5.12 -16.99 -17.97
C ASP A 296 -4.34 -15.77 -18.46
N LYS A 297 -5.01 -14.64 -18.74
CA LYS A 297 -4.41 -13.40 -19.24
C LYS A 297 -4.18 -12.39 -18.13
N GLU A 298 -2.92 -11.99 -17.95
CA GLU A 298 -2.53 -10.95 -17.00
C GLU A 298 -2.40 -9.59 -17.69
N ILE A 299 -3.07 -8.59 -17.15
CA ILE A 299 -3.21 -7.24 -17.73
C ILE A 299 -2.52 -6.24 -16.82
N GLU A 300 -1.80 -5.28 -17.39
CA GLU A 300 -1.17 -4.20 -16.61
C GLU A 300 -2.22 -3.19 -16.13
N LEU A 301 -2.20 -2.89 -14.83
CA LEU A 301 -3.01 -1.85 -14.21
C LEU A 301 -2.27 -0.52 -14.18
N ILE A 302 -1.06 -0.53 -13.60
CA ILE A 302 -0.21 0.65 -13.44
C ILE A 302 1.24 0.22 -13.22
N SER A 303 2.18 1.02 -13.71
CA SER A 303 3.61 0.83 -13.46
C SER A 303 4.33 2.15 -13.19
N GLY A 304 5.43 2.08 -12.47
CA GLY A 304 6.30 3.21 -12.14
C GLY A 304 7.74 2.77 -11.92
N ALA A 305 8.70 3.63 -12.25
CA ALA A 305 10.12 3.33 -12.14
C ALA A 305 10.90 4.49 -11.53
N TRP A 306 11.75 4.19 -10.56
CA TRP A 306 12.57 5.17 -9.83
C TRP A 306 14.00 4.66 -9.66
N LYS A 307 14.94 5.57 -9.41
CA LYS A 307 16.28 5.16 -8.96
C LYS A 307 16.19 4.71 -7.51
N SER A 308 16.80 3.57 -7.18
CA SER A 308 16.78 3.00 -5.83
C SER A 308 17.27 4.01 -4.77
N ARG A 309 18.27 4.84 -5.11
CA ARG A 309 18.80 5.89 -4.23
C ARG A 309 17.80 7.01 -3.92
N ASP A 310 16.87 7.30 -4.83
CA ASP A 310 15.89 8.39 -4.69
C ASP A 310 14.64 7.92 -3.91
N LEU A 311 14.53 6.61 -3.67
CA LEU A 311 13.49 6.01 -2.85
C LEU A 311 13.87 5.91 -1.36
N ILE A 312 15.15 5.98 -1.00
CA ILE A 312 15.58 5.77 0.40
C ILE A 312 14.94 6.81 1.33
N GLY A 313 14.13 6.31 2.27
CA GLY A 313 13.36 7.11 3.22
C GLY A 313 12.08 7.72 2.67
N ASN A 314 11.71 7.37 1.42
CA ASN A 314 10.48 7.78 0.78
C ASN A 314 9.50 6.61 0.69
N GLN A 315 8.28 6.90 0.26
CA GLN A 315 7.20 5.93 0.16
C GLN A 315 6.52 6.01 -1.20
N ILE A 316 6.00 4.88 -1.66
CA ILE A 316 5.07 4.82 -2.79
C ILE A 316 3.74 4.30 -2.24
N HIS A 317 2.64 4.95 -2.58
CA HIS A 317 1.29 4.52 -2.21
C HIS A 317 0.55 4.07 -3.45
N PHE A 318 0.17 2.80 -3.47
CA PHE A 318 -0.86 2.31 -4.37
C PHE A 318 -2.24 2.54 -3.76
N ALA A 319 -3.05 3.36 -4.42
CA ALA A 319 -4.43 3.62 -4.04
C ALA A 319 -5.29 3.85 -5.29
N CYS A 320 -6.59 3.61 -5.15
CA CYS A 320 -7.56 3.91 -6.20
C CYS A 320 -8.41 5.11 -5.80
N LEU A 321 -8.36 6.19 -6.57
CA LEU A 321 -9.23 7.35 -6.38
C LEU A 321 -10.63 7.02 -6.90
N ASN A 322 -11.67 7.53 -6.24
CA ASN A 322 -13.07 7.24 -6.60
C ASN A 322 -13.71 8.31 -7.51
N GLY A 323 -13.00 9.39 -7.83
CA GLY A 323 -13.48 10.50 -8.66
C GLY A 323 -14.60 11.33 -8.04
N LEU A 324 -14.90 11.15 -6.74
CA LEU A 324 -15.97 11.86 -6.05
C LEU A 324 -15.45 13.14 -5.38
N SER A 325 -16.25 14.20 -5.43
CA SER A 325 -16.09 15.34 -4.51
C SER A 325 -16.34 14.91 -3.07
N LEU A 326 -15.93 15.75 -2.11
CA LEU A 326 -16.19 15.51 -0.69
C LEU A 326 -17.69 15.40 -0.40
N GLU A 327 -18.51 16.26 -1.00
CA GLU A 327 -19.97 16.24 -0.86
C GLU A 327 -20.57 14.93 -1.38
N GLN A 328 -20.11 14.45 -2.54
CA GLN A 328 -20.59 13.19 -3.12
C GLN A 328 -20.14 12.00 -2.27
N SER A 329 -18.89 11.98 -1.83
CA SER A 329 -18.33 10.92 -0.99
C SER A 329 -19.07 10.75 0.34
N ALA A 330 -19.65 11.82 0.88
CA ALA A 330 -20.38 11.79 2.15
C ALA A 330 -21.74 11.09 2.09
N VAL A 331 -22.37 11.03 0.91
CA VAL A 331 -23.71 10.47 0.71
C VAL A 331 -23.71 9.21 -0.18
N THR A 332 -22.62 8.94 -0.89
CA THR A 332 -22.46 7.71 -1.69
C THR A 332 -22.02 6.56 -0.78
N PRO A 333 -22.79 5.45 -0.69
CA PRO A 333 -22.33 4.25 0.00
C PRO A 333 -21.06 3.69 -0.65
N ILE A 334 -20.08 3.26 0.14
CA ILE A 334 -18.80 2.71 -0.36
C ILE A 334 -19.04 1.50 -1.29
N GLY A 335 -20.07 0.69 -1.02
CA GLY A 335 -20.46 -0.44 -1.87
C GLY A 335 -20.92 -0.05 -3.28
N ASN A 336 -21.32 1.22 -3.49
CA ASN A 336 -21.87 1.73 -4.74
C ASN A 336 -20.80 2.40 -5.62
N LEU A 337 -19.54 2.44 -5.17
CA LEU A 337 -18.44 3.00 -5.97
C LEU A 337 -18.22 2.15 -7.23
N ARG A 338 -18.17 2.82 -8.38
CA ARG A 338 -18.06 2.19 -9.71
C ARG A 338 -16.71 2.41 -10.37
N THR A 339 -16.10 3.55 -10.10
CA THR A 339 -14.90 4.00 -10.79
C THR A 339 -13.73 4.07 -9.82
N PHE A 340 -12.60 3.52 -10.26
CA PHE A 340 -11.38 3.40 -9.47
C PHE A 340 -10.22 3.84 -10.36
N THR A 341 -9.61 4.97 -10.05
CA THR A 341 -8.43 5.49 -10.76
C THR A 341 -7.17 5.04 -10.04
N PRO A 342 -6.42 4.06 -10.57
CA PRO A 342 -5.23 3.55 -9.92
C PRO A 342 -4.12 4.59 -9.91
N THR A 343 -3.41 4.70 -8.80
CA THR A 343 -2.31 5.64 -8.61
C THR A 343 -1.11 4.96 -7.95
N LEU A 344 0.10 5.40 -8.30
CA LEU A 344 1.32 5.17 -7.55
C LEU A 344 1.82 6.55 -7.10
N ALA A 345 1.39 6.98 -5.92
CA ALA A 345 1.75 8.29 -5.38
C ALA A 345 3.09 8.24 -4.66
N TYR A 346 4.05 9.06 -5.10
CA TYR A 346 5.35 9.23 -4.45
C TYR A 346 5.26 10.24 -3.31
N GLN A 347 5.73 9.85 -2.13
CA GLN A 347 5.73 10.67 -0.93
C GLN A 347 7.16 10.86 -0.39
N ASP A 348 7.59 12.11 -0.33
CA ASP A 348 8.81 12.57 0.37
C ASP A 348 8.43 13.74 1.29
N PHE A 349 8.66 13.57 2.59
CA PHE A 349 8.30 14.57 3.61
C PHE A 349 9.01 15.92 3.45
N ASN A 350 10.07 16.00 2.64
CA ASN A 350 10.87 17.20 2.43
C ASN A 350 10.79 17.74 1.01
N ALA A 351 10.08 17.08 0.09
CA ALA A 351 9.93 17.52 -1.29
C ALA A 351 8.77 18.51 -1.44
N ASP A 352 8.83 19.34 -2.48
CA ASP A 352 7.68 20.15 -2.90
C ASP A 352 6.65 19.32 -3.68
N LEU A 353 5.45 19.88 -3.84
CA LEU A 353 4.35 19.23 -4.54
C LEU A 353 4.72 18.89 -5.99
N GLU A 354 5.41 19.81 -6.69
CA GLU A 354 5.82 19.63 -8.09
C GLU A 354 6.75 18.41 -8.26
N THR A 355 7.68 18.20 -7.32
CA THR A 355 8.56 17.03 -7.33
C THR A 355 7.78 15.75 -7.07
N MET A 356 6.85 15.75 -6.10
CA MET A 356 6.03 14.58 -5.79
C MET A 356 5.11 14.20 -6.96
N GLU A 357 4.49 15.18 -7.61
CA GLU A 357 3.64 14.97 -8.79
C GLU A 357 4.44 14.38 -9.96
N LYS A 358 5.64 14.92 -10.25
CA LYS A 358 6.51 14.40 -11.32
C LYS A 358 7.00 12.96 -11.09
N GLN A 359 7.03 12.50 -9.84
CA GLN A 359 7.45 11.16 -9.46
C GLN A 359 6.27 10.22 -9.19
N SER A 360 5.03 10.70 -9.35
CA SER A 360 3.80 9.93 -9.17
C SER A 360 3.21 9.51 -10.52
N PHE A 361 2.45 8.42 -10.51
CA PHE A 361 1.81 7.87 -11.71
C PHE A 361 0.31 7.71 -11.47
N ILE A 362 -0.49 8.03 -12.48
CA ILE A 362 -1.94 7.90 -12.48
C ILE A 362 -2.30 7.13 -13.76
N ALA A 363 -3.05 6.04 -13.62
CA ALA A 363 -3.55 5.24 -14.73
C ALA A 363 -4.98 5.64 -15.10
N ASP A 364 -5.47 5.15 -16.23
CA ASP A 364 -6.87 5.33 -16.62
C ASP A 364 -7.82 4.76 -15.55
N PRO A 365 -8.97 5.41 -15.30
CA PRO A 365 -9.97 4.85 -14.41
C PRO A 365 -10.48 3.50 -14.90
N ILE A 366 -10.73 2.58 -13.96
CA ILE A 366 -11.27 1.24 -14.24
C ILE A 366 -12.52 0.96 -13.41
N THR A 367 -13.29 -0.05 -13.84
CA THR A 367 -14.37 -0.66 -13.05
C THR A 367 -13.88 -1.94 -12.35
N LEU A 368 -14.64 -2.49 -11.39
CA LEU A 368 -14.28 -3.79 -10.78
C LEU A 368 -14.49 -4.95 -11.76
N GLU A 369 -15.21 -4.73 -12.85
CA GLU A 369 -15.39 -5.65 -13.95
C GLU A 369 -14.14 -5.78 -14.84
N GLY A 370 -13.22 -4.80 -14.78
CA GLY A 370 -12.00 -4.74 -15.59
C GLY A 370 -12.07 -3.73 -16.75
N ASP A 371 -13.20 -3.03 -16.92
CA ASP A 371 -13.40 -2.09 -18.02
C ASP A 371 -12.59 -0.81 -17.81
N LYS A 372 -11.86 -0.38 -18.84
CA LYS A 372 -11.14 0.91 -18.84
C LYS A 372 -12.07 2.04 -19.28
N ILE A 373 -12.12 3.11 -18.49
CA ILE A 373 -12.85 4.32 -18.83
C ILE A 373 -11.88 5.27 -19.53
N ILE A 374 -11.96 5.31 -20.86
CA ILE A 374 -11.14 6.21 -21.68
C ILE A 374 -11.72 7.62 -21.58
N LEU A 375 -10.98 8.52 -20.94
CA LEU A 375 -11.31 9.95 -20.93
C LEU A 375 -10.95 10.55 -22.30
N PRO A 376 -11.79 11.42 -22.89
CA PRO A 376 -11.45 12.09 -24.13
C PRO A 376 -10.24 13.02 -23.93
N ASP A 377 -9.22 12.89 -24.78
CA ASP A 377 -8.11 13.84 -24.87
C ASP A 377 -8.64 15.24 -25.24
N GLU A 378 -8.01 16.31 -24.76
CA GLU A 378 -8.33 17.71 -25.15
C GLU A 378 -8.28 17.94 -26.68
N ASN A 379 -7.60 17.05 -27.41
CA ASN A 379 -7.65 16.97 -28.87
C ASN A 379 -8.73 15.96 -29.32
N ASP A 380 -9.99 16.33 -29.06
CA ASP A 380 -11.23 15.95 -29.76
C ASP A 380 -11.12 14.66 -30.60
N ASN A 381 -11.18 13.50 -29.93
CA ASN A 381 -11.28 12.21 -30.60
C ASN A 381 -12.78 11.84 -30.68
N PRO A 382 -13.47 12.05 -31.82
CA PRO A 382 -14.94 11.91 -31.93
C PRO A 382 -15.48 10.50 -31.74
N LYS A 383 -14.58 9.52 -31.51
CA LYS A 383 -14.86 8.10 -31.30
C LYS A 383 -15.15 7.71 -29.84
N THR A 384 -15.15 8.67 -28.90
CA THR A 384 -15.45 8.36 -27.49
C THR A 384 -16.96 8.14 -27.27
N PRO A 385 -17.35 7.10 -26.50
CA PRO A 385 -18.76 6.75 -26.27
C PRO A 385 -19.55 7.80 -25.47
N ILE A 386 -18.85 8.73 -24.81
CA ILE A 386 -19.43 9.83 -24.02
C ILE A 386 -19.17 11.15 -24.75
N ILE A 387 -20.24 11.87 -25.16
CA ILE A 387 -20.12 13.27 -25.60
C ILE A 387 -20.05 14.18 -24.38
N LEU A 388 -18.91 14.85 -24.15
CA LEU A 388 -18.83 15.95 -23.19
C LEU A 388 -19.28 17.26 -23.86
N ASN A 389 -20.58 17.43 -24.08
CA ASN A 389 -21.11 18.72 -24.52
C ASN A 389 -21.09 19.73 -23.37
N ALA A 390 -20.91 21.01 -23.70
CA ALA A 390 -21.09 22.09 -22.73
C ALA A 390 -22.51 22.02 -22.11
N PRO A 391 -22.67 22.24 -20.80
CA PRO A 391 -23.97 22.14 -20.13
C PRO A 391 -25.02 23.01 -20.80
N ASN A 392 -26.11 22.41 -21.28
CA ASN A 392 -27.25 23.13 -21.81
C ASN A 392 -28.48 22.93 -20.91
N SER A 393 -28.65 23.83 -19.95
CA SER A 393 -29.78 23.82 -19.02
C SER A 393 -31.15 24.07 -19.66
N GLU A 394 -31.20 24.46 -20.94
CA GLU A 394 -32.47 24.53 -21.70
C GLU A 394 -32.83 23.18 -22.34
N LEU A 395 -31.86 22.28 -22.57
CA LEU A 395 -32.10 20.97 -23.18
C LEU A 395 -33.00 20.09 -22.31
N ILE A 396 -32.78 20.08 -20.99
CA ILE A 396 -33.60 19.32 -20.04
C ILE A 396 -35.08 19.73 -20.07
N LYS A 397 -35.38 21.01 -20.38
CA LYS A 397 -36.76 21.51 -20.49
C LYS A 397 -37.48 21.01 -21.74
N THR A 398 -36.74 20.52 -22.74
CA THR A 398 -37.34 19.93 -23.95
C THR A 398 -37.85 18.51 -23.72
N VAL A 399 -37.41 17.85 -22.64
CA VAL A 399 -37.86 16.51 -22.26
C VAL A 399 -39.29 16.56 -21.71
N ASN A 400 -40.18 15.76 -22.32
CA ASN A 400 -41.59 15.67 -21.99
C ASN A 400 -41.95 14.30 -21.38
N GLN A 401 -41.30 13.22 -21.81
CA GLN A 401 -41.52 11.86 -21.31
C GLN A 401 -40.18 11.19 -21.01
N LEU A 402 -40.23 10.22 -20.07
CA LEU A 402 -39.08 9.48 -19.60
C LEU A 402 -39.45 8.02 -19.45
N ALA A 403 -38.62 7.13 -19.99
CA ALA A 403 -38.71 5.69 -19.76
C ALA A 403 -37.39 5.19 -19.15
N VAL A 404 -37.50 4.26 -18.20
CA VAL A 404 -36.36 3.56 -17.59
C VAL A 404 -36.64 2.06 -17.58
N LYS A 405 -35.61 1.27 -17.87
CA LYS A 405 -35.64 -0.19 -17.72
C LYS A 405 -34.39 -0.63 -16.95
N ALA A 406 -34.60 -1.30 -15.82
CA ALA A 406 -33.54 -1.92 -15.03
C ALA A 406 -33.33 -3.37 -15.48
N ILE A 407 -32.08 -3.75 -15.73
CA ILE A 407 -31.70 -5.08 -16.18
C ILE A 407 -30.61 -5.62 -15.22
N PRO A 408 -30.92 -6.59 -14.35
CA PRO A 408 -29.92 -7.21 -13.49
C PRO A 408 -28.96 -8.03 -14.36
N ILE A 409 -27.66 -7.71 -14.31
CA ILE A 409 -26.63 -8.39 -15.10
C ILE A 409 -26.04 -9.55 -14.28
N ASN A 410 -25.56 -9.24 -13.07
CA ASN A 410 -25.06 -10.17 -12.07
C ASN A 410 -25.19 -9.54 -10.70
N ASN A 411 -25.35 -10.30 -9.61
CA ASN A 411 -25.44 -9.69 -8.29
C ASN A 411 -24.06 -9.10 -7.86
N PRO A 412 -23.92 -7.78 -7.57
CA PRO A 412 -24.96 -6.74 -7.45
C PRO A 412 -25.07 -5.73 -8.62
N LEU A 413 -24.38 -5.93 -9.74
CA LEU A 413 -24.42 -5.07 -10.93
C LEU A 413 -25.78 -5.06 -11.66
N VAL A 414 -26.25 -3.85 -11.97
CA VAL A 414 -27.48 -3.60 -12.74
C VAL A 414 -27.20 -2.59 -13.85
N LYS A 415 -27.68 -2.89 -15.07
CA LYS A 415 -27.69 -1.98 -16.24
C LYS A 415 -29.03 -1.24 -16.30
N LEU A 416 -28.99 0.06 -16.50
CA LEU A 416 -30.12 0.94 -16.68
C LEU A 416 -30.16 1.43 -18.12
N GLN A 417 -31.31 1.26 -18.77
CA GLN A 417 -31.57 1.84 -20.08
C GLN A 417 -32.55 3.00 -19.90
N VAL A 418 -32.17 4.19 -20.35
CA VAL A 418 -32.96 5.41 -20.16
C VAL A 418 -33.25 6.05 -21.52
N THR A 419 -34.52 6.37 -21.75
CA THR A 419 -34.98 7.01 -23.01
C THR A 419 -35.79 8.26 -22.70
N PRO A 420 -35.17 9.45 -22.76
CA PRO A 420 -35.86 10.73 -22.65
C PRO A 420 -36.38 11.16 -24.03
N THR A 421 -37.66 11.54 -24.12
CA THR A 421 -38.28 11.99 -25.37
C THR A 421 -38.95 13.36 -25.23
N ASN A 422 -38.95 14.13 -26.32
CA ASN A 422 -39.62 15.42 -26.39
C ASN A 422 -41.13 15.27 -26.68
N SER A 423 -41.85 16.38 -26.84
CA SER A 423 -43.29 16.38 -27.14
C SER A 423 -43.66 15.75 -28.49
N GLU A 424 -42.71 15.60 -29.41
CA GLU A 424 -42.90 14.92 -30.71
C GLU A 424 -42.57 13.43 -30.65
N GLY A 425 -42.14 12.91 -29.50
CA GLY A 425 -41.68 11.53 -29.33
C GLY A 425 -40.27 11.27 -29.85
N LYS A 426 -39.50 12.30 -30.21
CA LYS A 426 -38.09 12.16 -30.62
C LYS A 426 -37.19 12.07 -29.40
N ILE A 427 -36.15 11.25 -29.50
CA ILE A 427 -35.11 11.11 -28.48
C ILE A 427 -34.39 12.44 -28.27
N VAL A 428 -34.14 12.79 -27.01
CA VAL A 428 -33.33 13.95 -26.62
C VAL A 428 -31.95 13.45 -26.19
N GLU A 429 -30.95 13.59 -27.06
CA GLU A 429 -29.55 13.24 -26.76
C GLU A 429 -28.76 14.43 -26.21
N GLY A 430 -27.59 14.18 -25.59
CA GLY A 430 -26.68 15.22 -25.09
C GLY A 430 -26.95 15.75 -23.68
N LEU A 431 -27.92 15.18 -22.95
CA LEU A 431 -28.08 15.38 -21.50
C LEU A 431 -26.85 14.94 -20.71
N LEU A 432 -26.59 15.61 -19.59
CA LEU A 432 -25.48 15.33 -18.69
C LEU A 432 -25.87 14.29 -17.63
N VAL A 433 -24.87 13.58 -17.08
CA VAL A 433 -25.09 12.63 -15.99
C VAL A 433 -25.80 13.28 -14.79
N SER A 434 -25.54 14.55 -14.51
CA SER A 434 -26.15 15.32 -13.43
C SER A 434 -27.64 15.62 -13.62
N ASP A 435 -28.17 15.45 -14.84
CA ASP A 435 -29.59 15.66 -15.13
C ASP A 435 -30.46 14.49 -14.64
N PHE A 436 -29.83 13.35 -14.34
CA PHE A 436 -30.49 12.11 -13.90
C PHE A 436 -30.28 11.90 -12.40
N GLN A 437 -31.37 11.61 -11.67
CA GLN A 437 -31.32 11.24 -10.27
C GLN A 437 -31.99 9.89 -10.06
N PHE A 438 -31.22 8.92 -9.60
CA PHE A 438 -31.68 7.55 -9.38
C PHE A 438 -31.83 7.24 -7.90
N LYS A 439 -32.89 6.50 -7.56
CA LYS A 439 -33.11 5.88 -6.25
C LYS A 439 -33.40 4.41 -6.44
N ASP A 440 -32.80 3.55 -5.64
CA ASP A 440 -33.12 2.12 -5.54
C ASP A 440 -33.63 1.84 -4.13
N ASN A 441 -34.86 1.33 -4.01
CA ASN A 441 -35.54 1.11 -2.73
C ASN A 441 -35.49 2.35 -1.81
N LYS A 442 -35.71 3.52 -2.42
CA LYS A 442 -35.68 4.88 -1.80
C LYS A 442 -34.30 5.38 -1.39
N GLN A 443 -33.24 4.60 -1.57
CA GLN A 443 -31.86 5.04 -1.34
C GLN A 443 -31.30 5.68 -2.59
N PRO A 444 -30.65 6.85 -2.52
CA PRO A 444 -29.98 7.44 -3.68
C PRO A 444 -28.85 6.51 -4.15
N ILE A 445 -28.77 6.28 -5.45
CA ILE A 445 -27.67 5.50 -6.05
C ILE A 445 -26.87 6.38 -7.00
N GLN A 446 -25.58 6.06 -7.13
CA GLN A 446 -24.72 6.67 -8.12
C GLN A 446 -24.54 5.69 -9.27
N ALA A 447 -25.14 6.03 -10.42
CA ALA A 447 -25.00 5.25 -11.63
C ALA A 447 -23.87 5.82 -12.51
N LEU A 448 -23.01 4.94 -13.02
CA LEU A 448 -21.99 5.25 -14.01
C LEU A 448 -22.66 5.34 -15.37
N MET A 449 -22.57 6.49 -16.05
CA MET A 449 -23.08 6.65 -17.41
C MET A 449 -22.08 6.04 -18.40
N GLU A 450 -22.50 5.00 -19.12
CA GLU A 450 -21.67 4.31 -20.11
C GLU A 450 -21.86 4.88 -21.51
N SER A 451 -23.05 5.39 -21.82
CA SER A 451 -23.36 6.08 -23.07
C SER A 451 -24.37 7.19 -22.84
N ASN A 452 -24.24 8.26 -23.63
CA ASN A 452 -25.20 9.38 -23.67
C ASN A 452 -25.75 9.67 -25.08
N ARG A 453 -25.57 8.68 -25.97
CA ARG A 453 -26.16 8.57 -27.30
C ARG A 453 -26.39 7.08 -27.62
N GLN A 454 -27.06 6.81 -28.72
CA GLN A 454 -27.20 5.45 -29.25
C GLN A 454 -25.83 4.86 -29.63
N THR A 455 -25.35 3.93 -28.81
CA THR A 455 -24.03 3.30 -28.93
C THR A 455 -24.19 1.79 -28.84
N PRO A 456 -24.35 1.07 -29.98
CA PRO A 456 -24.40 -0.38 -29.95
C PRO A 456 -23.06 -0.94 -29.49
N LYS A 457 -23.11 -1.85 -28.51
CA LYS A 457 -21.98 -2.65 -28.05
C LYS A 457 -22.10 -4.06 -28.62
N ILE A 458 -21.14 -4.47 -29.44
CA ILE A 458 -21.15 -5.77 -30.13
C ILE A 458 -19.91 -6.56 -29.75
N LEU A 459 -20.10 -7.82 -29.38
CA LEU A 459 -19.02 -8.76 -29.10
C LEU A 459 -18.92 -9.81 -30.20
N ILE A 460 -17.73 -10.01 -30.75
CA ILE A 460 -17.46 -11.01 -31.77
C ILE A 460 -16.64 -12.15 -31.17
N LEU A 461 -17.28 -13.29 -30.95
CA LEU A 461 -16.62 -14.53 -30.61
C LEU A 461 -16.16 -15.23 -31.89
N TYR A 462 -14.95 -15.78 -31.89
CA TYR A 462 -14.48 -16.60 -33.00
C TYR A 462 -13.67 -17.80 -32.53
N ASP A 463 -13.95 -18.96 -33.13
CA ASP A 463 -13.18 -20.17 -32.87
C ASP A 463 -11.78 -20.05 -33.50
N GLU A 464 -10.74 -20.43 -32.73
CA GLU A 464 -9.34 -20.50 -33.17
C GLU A 464 -8.88 -21.94 -33.46
N SER A 465 -9.81 -22.90 -33.49
CA SER A 465 -9.54 -24.27 -33.91
C SER A 465 -8.94 -24.33 -35.32
N PHE A 466 -8.07 -25.32 -35.56
CA PHE A 466 -7.40 -25.48 -36.85
C PHE A 466 -8.36 -25.87 -37.99
N SER A 467 -9.60 -26.25 -37.68
CA SER A 467 -10.65 -26.57 -38.64
C SER A 467 -11.33 -25.32 -39.21
N MET A 468 -11.15 -24.15 -38.59
CA MET A 468 -11.72 -22.90 -39.06
C MET A 468 -11.17 -22.48 -40.43
N PRO A 469 -12.01 -21.91 -41.31
CA PRO A 469 -11.59 -21.42 -42.63
C PRO A 469 -10.65 -20.21 -42.50
N LYS A 470 -9.74 -20.05 -43.46
CA LYS A 470 -8.68 -19.02 -43.43
C LYS A 470 -9.23 -17.60 -43.33
N GLU A 471 -10.43 -17.38 -43.83
CA GLU A 471 -11.16 -16.13 -43.87
C GLU A 471 -11.52 -15.63 -42.46
N TYR A 472 -11.70 -16.53 -41.48
CA TYR A 472 -12.04 -16.23 -40.09
C TYR A 472 -10.89 -16.56 -39.12
N TYR A 473 -9.64 -16.57 -39.60
CA TYR A 473 -8.46 -16.95 -38.82
C TYR A 473 -7.38 -15.85 -38.84
N GLY A 474 -6.76 -15.58 -37.69
CA GLY A 474 -5.65 -14.62 -37.55
C GLY A 474 -5.94 -13.23 -38.13
N GLU A 475 -4.99 -12.68 -38.91
CA GLU A 475 -5.12 -11.35 -39.52
C GLU A 475 -6.36 -11.18 -40.43
N ASN A 476 -6.92 -12.27 -40.99
CA ASN A 476 -8.12 -12.17 -41.81
C ASN A 476 -9.37 -11.95 -40.96
N MET A 477 -9.43 -12.55 -39.76
CA MET A 477 -10.46 -12.25 -38.77
C MET A 477 -10.39 -10.78 -38.35
N ASP A 478 -9.18 -10.25 -38.14
CA ASP A 478 -9.00 -8.82 -37.81
C ASP A 478 -9.56 -7.90 -38.89
N ARG A 479 -9.34 -8.23 -40.17
CA ARG A 479 -9.92 -7.47 -41.30
C ARG A 479 -11.44 -7.57 -41.35
N PHE A 480 -12.00 -8.74 -41.08
CA PHE A 480 -13.45 -8.92 -41.00
C PHE A 480 -14.06 -8.04 -39.89
N VAL A 481 -13.48 -8.10 -38.68
CA VAL A 481 -13.91 -7.27 -37.54
C VAL A 481 -13.81 -5.78 -37.89
N ALA A 482 -12.69 -5.33 -38.47
CA ALA A 482 -12.51 -3.94 -38.88
C ALA A 482 -13.53 -3.51 -39.94
N SER A 483 -13.93 -4.40 -40.84
CA SER A 483 -14.94 -4.11 -41.87
C SER A 483 -16.35 -4.01 -41.27
N VAL A 484 -16.69 -4.88 -40.32
CA VAL A 484 -17.94 -4.79 -39.54
C VAL A 484 -17.98 -3.46 -38.77
N GLU A 485 -16.89 -3.12 -38.09
CA GLU A 485 -16.74 -1.88 -37.33
C GLU A 485 -16.94 -0.64 -38.22
N GLU A 486 -16.25 -0.57 -39.36
CA GLU A 486 -16.33 0.57 -40.29
C GLU A 486 -17.76 0.82 -40.79
N GLN A 487 -18.48 -0.25 -41.15
CA GLN A 487 -19.85 -0.14 -41.66
C GLN A 487 -20.83 0.29 -40.56
N ILE A 488 -20.72 -0.28 -39.36
CA ILE A 488 -21.60 0.09 -38.24
C ILE A 488 -21.32 1.52 -37.77
N GLN A 489 -20.04 1.94 -37.74
CA GLN A 489 -19.64 3.29 -37.37
C GLN A 489 -20.12 4.38 -38.35
N THR A 490 -20.53 4.00 -39.58
CA THR A 490 -21.14 4.93 -40.53
C THR A 490 -22.49 5.48 -40.02
N GLN A 491 -23.29 4.65 -39.35
CA GLN A 491 -24.58 5.04 -38.78
C GLN A 491 -24.51 5.33 -37.28
N PHE A 492 -23.64 4.61 -36.56
CA PHE A 492 -23.42 4.77 -35.13
C PHE A 492 -21.94 5.09 -34.86
N PRO A 493 -21.49 6.35 -35.00
CA PRO A 493 -20.06 6.71 -34.91
C PRO A 493 -19.35 6.31 -33.62
N SER A 494 -20.10 6.04 -32.55
CA SER A 494 -19.59 5.65 -31.24
C SER A 494 -19.74 4.16 -30.94
N ALA A 495 -20.17 3.34 -31.90
CA ALA A 495 -20.32 1.90 -31.73
C ALA A 495 -19.04 1.24 -31.20
N VAL A 496 -19.19 0.33 -30.24
CA VAL A 496 -18.08 -0.41 -29.63
C VAL A 496 -18.14 -1.84 -30.12
N ILE A 497 -17.07 -2.29 -30.77
CA ILE A 497 -16.94 -3.66 -31.27
C ILE A 497 -15.72 -4.28 -30.61
N GLU A 498 -15.93 -5.37 -29.88
CA GLU A 498 -14.87 -6.16 -29.27
C GLU A 498 -14.83 -7.56 -29.86
N LYS A 499 -13.69 -8.25 -29.72
CA LYS A 499 -13.55 -9.63 -30.17
C LYS A 499 -12.89 -10.51 -29.12
N TRP A 500 -13.38 -11.75 -28.98
CA TRP A 500 -12.76 -12.78 -28.14
C TRP A 500 -12.44 -14.01 -28.99
N ALA A 501 -11.20 -14.47 -28.85
CA ALA A 501 -10.80 -15.79 -29.31
C ALA A 501 -11.41 -16.86 -28.39
N THR A 502 -11.97 -17.91 -28.98
CA THR A 502 -12.52 -19.05 -28.24
C THR A 502 -11.91 -20.37 -28.73
N PRO A 503 -11.62 -21.34 -27.86
CA PRO A 503 -11.50 -22.74 -28.25
C PRO A 503 -12.87 -23.31 -28.65
N SER A 504 -12.91 -24.58 -29.07
CA SER A 504 -14.13 -25.34 -29.40
C SER A 504 -15.04 -25.66 -28.20
N GLN A 505 -15.08 -24.83 -27.15
CA GLN A 505 -15.95 -24.99 -25.97
C GLN A 505 -17.16 -24.04 -26.11
N LEU A 506 -18.06 -24.36 -27.03
CA LEU A 506 -19.02 -23.40 -27.56
C LEU A 506 -20.00 -22.89 -26.48
N TYR A 507 -20.55 -23.77 -25.65
CA TYR A 507 -21.52 -23.36 -24.63
C TYR A 507 -20.86 -22.57 -23.51
N THR A 508 -19.63 -22.91 -23.12
CA THR A 508 -18.88 -22.20 -22.06
C THR A 508 -18.61 -20.75 -22.46
N TRP A 509 -18.18 -20.51 -23.69
CA TRP A 509 -17.89 -19.15 -24.18
C TRP A 509 -19.16 -18.36 -24.51
N LEU A 510 -20.20 -19.03 -25.02
CA LEU A 510 -21.51 -18.42 -25.18
C LEU A 510 -22.10 -18.01 -23.83
N LEU A 511 -21.94 -18.81 -22.78
CA LEU A 511 -22.37 -18.48 -21.43
C LEU A 511 -21.62 -17.28 -20.87
N LYS A 512 -20.29 -17.22 -21.09
CA LYS A 512 -19.48 -16.05 -20.70
C LYS A 512 -19.96 -14.78 -21.41
N ALA A 513 -20.20 -14.84 -22.72
CA ALA A 513 -20.71 -13.71 -23.48
C ALA A 513 -22.13 -13.30 -23.04
N SER A 514 -22.98 -14.26 -22.71
CA SER A 514 -24.34 -14.01 -22.20
C SER A 514 -24.36 -13.29 -20.84
N LYS A 515 -23.24 -13.29 -20.12
CA LYS A 515 -23.08 -12.62 -18.81
C LYS A 515 -22.53 -11.20 -18.91
N THR A 516 -22.37 -10.66 -20.11
CA THR A 516 -21.83 -9.32 -20.37
C THR A 516 -22.93 -8.28 -20.54
N SER A 517 -22.52 -7.01 -20.62
CA SER A 517 -23.41 -5.89 -20.92
C SER A 517 -23.51 -5.55 -22.42
N PHE A 518 -22.94 -6.37 -23.31
CA PHE A 518 -23.06 -6.20 -24.77
C PHE A 518 -24.53 -6.27 -25.21
N ASP A 519 -24.85 -5.65 -26.34
CA ASP A 519 -26.20 -5.63 -26.90
C ASP A 519 -26.40 -6.77 -27.93
N LEU A 520 -25.33 -7.20 -28.59
CA LEU A 520 -25.32 -8.27 -29.59
C LEU A 520 -24.03 -9.08 -29.50
N VAL A 521 -24.13 -10.41 -29.66
CA VAL A 521 -22.99 -11.29 -29.85
C VAL A 521 -23.00 -11.87 -31.26
N LEU A 522 -21.87 -11.84 -31.95
CA LEU A 522 -21.65 -12.57 -33.20
C LEU A 522 -20.71 -13.74 -32.89
N TYR A 523 -21.11 -14.98 -33.14
CA TYR A 523 -20.25 -16.15 -32.87
C TYR A 523 -19.89 -16.88 -34.16
N ALA A 524 -18.66 -16.67 -34.65
CA ALA A 524 -18.08 -17.40 -35.77
C ALA A 524 -17.48 -18.74 -35.33
N THR A 525 -18.07 -19.84 -35.82
CA THR A 525 -17.62 -21.20 -35.52
C THR A 525 -18.01 -22.17 -36.65
N ASP A 526 -17.27 -23.27 -36.77
CA ASP A 526 -17.57 -24.39 -37.67
C ASP A 526 -18.42 -25.48 -37.01
N GLY A 527 -18.75 -25.34 -35.73
CA GLY A 527 -19.64 -26.24 -34.99
C GLY A 527 -18.94 -27.38 -34.27
N ASP A 528 -17.61 -27.45 -34.30
CA ASP A 528 -16.86 -28.38 -33.46
C ASP A 528 -17.01 -28.00 -31.99
N ASN A 529 -17.38 -28.97 -31.15
CA ASN A 529 -17.73 -28.70 -29.76
C ASN A 529 -17.21 -29.76 -28.78
N ASP A 530 -16.36 -29.31 -27.86
CA ASP A 530 -15.68 -30.07 -26.81
C ASP A 530 -16.33 -29.91 -25.43
N ASP A 531 -17.44 -29.18 -25.31
CA ASP A 531 -18.17 -29.00 -24.06
C ASP A 531 -19.65 -29.40 -24.11
N THR A 532 -20.34 -29.25 -22.98
CA THR A 532 -21.76 -29.64 -22.84
C THR A 532 -22.59 -28.51 -22.27
N TYR A 533 -23.76 -28.30 -22.86
CA TYR A 533 -24.78 -27.41 -22.33
C TYR A 533 -25.25 -27.85 -20.93
N ASN A 534 -25.43 -26.88 -20.04
CA ASN A 534 -26.02 -27.05 -18.72
C ASN A 534 -27.37 -26.32 -18.64
N GLU A 535 -28.45 -27.07 -18.42
CA GLU A 535 -29.81 -26.52 -18.38
C GLU A 535 -30.04 -25.50 -17.26
N GLN A 536 -29.26 -25.59 -16.17
CA GLN A 536 -29.34 -24.62 -15.06
C GLN A 536 -28.95 -23.20 -15.48
N ASP A 537 -28.21 -23.05 -16.57
CA ASP A 537 -27.74 -21.76 -17.08
C ASP A 537 -28.72 -21.10 -18.07
N LEU A 538 -29.84 -21.75 -18.43
CA LEU A 538 -30.80 -21.27 -19.44
C LEU A 538 -31.24 -19.82 -19.21
N ALA A 539 -31.58 -19.48 -17.97
CA ALA A 539 -32.01 -18.13 -17.63
C ALA A 539 -30.91 -17.11 -17.94
N THR A 540 -29.64 -17.45 -17.72
CA THR A 540 -28.51 -16.56 -18.02
C THR A 540 -28.39 -16.32 -19.53
N TYR A 541 -28.50 -17.36 -20.35
CA TYR A 541 -28.48 -17.21 -21.82
C TYR A 541 -29.62 -16.33 -22.32
N GLN A 542 -30.82 -16.49 -21.75
CA GLN A 542 -32.01 -15.75 -22.19
C GLN A 542 -32.03 -14.28 -21.76
N HIS A 543 -31.39 -13.93 -20.64
CA HIS A 543 -31.26 -12.54 -20.16
C HIS A 543 -30.05 -11.81 -20.77
N GLY A 544 -29.09 -12.54 -21.34
CA GLY A 544 -27.93 -12.00 -22.02
C GLY A 544 -28.23 -11.38 -23.39
N PRO A 545 -27.19 -10.85 -24.08
CA PRO A 545 -27.32 -10.39 -25.46
C PRO A 545 -27.83 -11.46 -26.42
N SER A 546 -28.68 -11.04 -27.37
CA SER A 546 -29.04 -11.89 -28.51
C SER A 546 -27.79 -12.29 -29.28
N THR A 547 -27.70 -13.57 -29.69
CA THR A 547 -26.53 -14.08 -30.39
C THR A 547 -26.84 -14.47 -31.83
N ILE A 548 -26.06 -13.97 -32.79
CA ILE A 548 -26.07 -14.43 -34.17
C ILE A 548 -24.94 -15.45 -34.33
N ILE A 549 -25.30 -16.70 -34.58
CA ILE A 549 -24.36 -17.78 -34.86
C ILE A 549 -24.00 -17.73 -36.34
N LEU A 550 -22.72 -17.53 -36.62
CA LEU A 550 -22.17 -17.44 -37.97
C LEU A 550 -21.61 -18.81 -38.37
N ASP A 551 -22.40 -19.58 -39.12
CA ASP A 551 -22.00 -20.88 -39.67
C ASP A 551 -21.03 -20.64 -40.85
N VAL A 552 -19.73 -20.72 -40.55
CA VAL A 552 -18.65 -20.33 -41.47
C VAL A 552 -18.52 -21.26 -42.68
N TYR A 553 -19.00 -22.51 -42.59
CA TYR A 553 -18.98 -23.47 -43.70
C TYR A 553 -20.33 -23.62 -44.40
N ASN A 554 -21.42 -23.15 -43.80
CA ASN A 554 -22.79 -23.51 -44.19
C ASN A 554 -22.93 -25.04 -44.21
N THR A 555 -22.63 -25.66 -43.06
CA THR A 555 -22.58 -27.13 -42.92
C THR A 555 -23.92 -27.76 -43.26
N ASP A 556 -23.90 -28.95 -43.87
CA ASP A 556 -25.08 -29.78 -44.06
C ASP A 556 -25.21 -30.89 -43.01
N SER A 557 -24.26 -30.97 -42.08
CA SER A 557 -24.28 -31.90 -40.95
C SER A 557 -25.51 -31.63 -40.07
N SER A 558 -26.31 -32.66 -39.82
CA SER A 558 -27.47 -32.54 -38.94
C SER A 558 -27.07 -32.32 -37.48
N HIS A 559 -25.88 -32.75 -37.07
CA HIS A 559 -25.37 -32.55 -35.72
C HIS A 559 -25.04 -31.08 -35.48
N ASP A 560 -24.20 -30.50 -36.35
CA ASP A 560 -23.74 -29.12 -36.26
C ASP A 560 -24.91 -28.14 -36.40
N LYS A 561 -25.84 -28.38 -37.35
CA LYS A 561 -27.08 -27.59 -37.48
C LYS A 561 -27.89 -27.58 -36.18
N SER A 562 -28.05 -28.75 -35.55
CA SER A 562 -28.75 -28.84 -34.27
C SER A 562 -28.03 -28.08 -33.16
N THR A 563 -26.69 -28.06 -33.16
CA THR A 563 -25.89 -27.28 -32.21
C THR A 563 -26.09 -25.78 -32.43
N PHE A 564 -25.98 -25.29 -33.67
CA PHE A 564 -26.18 -23.87 -34.00
C PHE A 564 -27.59 -23.39 -33.70
N GLU A 565 -28.61 -24.17 -34.10
CA GLU A 565 -30.02 -23.85 -33.80
C GLU A 565 -30.28 -23.82 -32.30
N HIS A 566 -29.67 -24.73 -31.54
CA HIS A 566 -29.79 -24.75 -30.09
C HIS A 566 -29.13 -23.53 -29.44
N MET A 567 -27.89 -23.19 -29.82
CA MET A 567 -27.19 -21.98 -29.35
C MET A 567 -27.97 -20.70 -29.65
N ALA A 568 -28.51 -20.58 -30.86
CA ALA A 568 -29.36 -19.46 -31.24
C ALA A 568 -30.67 -19.43 -30.41
N THR A 569 -31.32 -20.57 -30.20
CA THR A 569 -32.59 -20.64 -29.48
C THR A 569 -32.44 -20.22 -28.01
N ILE A 570 -31.42 -20.71 -27.31
CA ILE A 570 -31.22 -20.41 -25.88
C ILE A 570 -30.84 -18.94 -25.62
N THR A 571 -30.36 -18.22 -26.64
CA THR A 571 -29.97 -16.80 -26.57
C THR A 571 -30.96 -15.86 -27.29
N ASN A 572 -32.15 -16.34 -27.68
CA ASN A 572 -33.12 -15.56 -28.48
C ASN A 572 -32.51 -14.98 -29.77
N GLY A 573 -31.59 -15.73 -30.37
CA GLY A 573 -30.76 -15.36 -31.50
C GLY A 573 -31.18 -15.97 -32.84
N SER A 574 -30.25 -15.99 -33.79
CA SER A 574 -30.47 -16.59 -35.11
C SER A 574 -29.18 -17.17 -35.71
N VAL A 575 -29.30 -18.03 -36.72
CA VAL A 575 -28.14 -18.65 -37.41
C VAL A 575 -28.03 -18.08 -38.82
N TYR A 576 -26.87 -17.53 -39.17
CA TYR A 576 -26.56 -16.99 -40.50
C TYR A 576 -25.51 -17.84 -41.21
N ASN A 577 -25.72 -18.09 -42.50
CA ASN A 577 -24.68 -18.59 -43.38
C ASN A 577 -23.59 -17.53 -43.51
N ALA A 578 -22.37 -17.90 -43.10
CA ALA A 578 -21.24 -17.00 -43.02
C ALA A 578 -20.12 -17.29 -44.04
N LYS A 579 -20.43 -18.07 -45.08
CA LYS A 579 -19.48 -18.37 -46.16
C LYS A 579 -19.10 -17.13 -46.99
N ASP A 580 -20.00 -16.17 -47.10
CA ASP A 580 -19.77 -14.87 -47.76
C ASP A 580 -19.73 -13.75 -46.72
N GLN A 581 -18.53 -13.27 -46.39
CA GLN A 581 -18.32 -12.23 -45.38
C GLN A 581 -19.05 -10.92 -45.72
N ASN A 582 -19.18 -10.54 -46.99
CA ASN A 582 -19.85 -9.29 -47.36
C ASN A 582 -21.35 -9.37 -47.09
N LEU A 583 -21.97 -10.50 -47.46
CA LEU A 583 -23.38 -10.75 -47.17
C LEU A 583 -23.66 -10.83 -45.66
N VAL A 584 -22.72 -11.36 -44.87
CA VAL A 584 -22.81 -11.34 -43.40
C VAL A 584 -22.77 -9.92 -42.88
N ILE A 585 -21.80 -9.11 -43.32
CA ILE A 585 -21.67 -7.71 -42.89
C ILE A 585 -22.96 -6.93 -43.20
N GLU A 586 -23.52 -7.07 -44.41
CA GLU A 586 -24.78 -6.44 -44.79
C GLU A 586 -25.93 -6.82 -43.83
N LYS A 587 -26.10 -8.11 -43.54
CA LYS A 587 -27.15 -8.59 -42.63
C LYS A 587 -26.93 -8.17 -41.18
N VAL A 588 -25.69 -8.15 -40.71
CA VAL A 588 -25.35 -7.69 -39.36
C VAL A 588 -25.66 -6.20 -39.23
N VAL A 589 -25.29 -5.39 -40.23
CA VAL A 589 -25.62 -3.95 -40.25
C VAL A 589 -27.13 -3.74 -40.28
N GLU A 590 -27.88 -4.49 -41.11
CA GLU A 590 -29.35 -4.44 -41.12
C GLU A 590 -29.95 -4.78 -39.75
N TYR A 591 -29.44 -5.84 -39.10
CA TYR A 591 -29.87 -6.25 -37.77
C TYR A 591 -29.61 -5.15 -36.73
N VAL A 592 -28.39 -4.62 -36.67
CA VAL A 592 -27.99 -3.57 -35.72
C VAL A 592 -28.81 -2.30 -35.93
N ASN A 593 -29.11 -1.94 -37.19
CA ASN A 593 -29.95 -0.78 -37.51
C ASN A 593 -31.41 -0.96 -37.07
N ALA A 594 -31.88 -2.20 -36.94
CA ALA A 594 -33.23 -2.51 -36.46
C ALA A 594 -33.31 -2.72 -34.94
N MET A 595 -32.18 -2.78 -34.23
CA MET A 595 -32.16 -2.95 -32.78
C MET A 595 -32.67 -1.70 -32.06
N ASP A 596 -33.41 -1.91 -30.97
CA ASP A 596 -33.81 -0.85 -30.04
C ASP A 596 -32.62 -0.50 -29.13
N ILE A 597 -31.70 0.31 -29.64
CA ILE A 597 -30.50 0.75 -28.92
C ILE A 597 -30.88 1.95 -28.04
N PRO A 598 -30.80 1.83 -26.70
CA PRO A 598 -31.14 2.92 -25.81
C PRO A 598 -30.14 4.07 -25.97
N PRO A 599 -30.63 5.33 -25.95
CA PRO A 599 -29.76 6.50 -26.09
C PRO A 599 -28.93 6.77 -24.83
N TYR A 600 -29.35 6.30 -23.66
CA TYR A 600 -28.58 6.40 -22.44
C TYR A 600 -28.48 5.05 -21.76
N THR A 601 -27.25 4.68 -21.40
CA THR A 601 -27.00 3.50 -20.58
C THR A 601 -26.25 3.88 -19.33
N PHE A 602 -26.66 3.33 -18.20
CA PHE A 602 -25.96 3.47 -16.93
C PHE A 602 -25.74 2.12 -16.27
N THR A 603 -24.76 2.02 -15.39
CA THR A 603 -24.56 0.85 -14.53
C THR A 603 -24.36 1.25 -13.06
N TYR A 604 -24.88 0.45 -12.13
CA TYR A 604 -24.68 0.67 -10.69
C TYR A 604 -24.62 -0.67 -9.94
N TYR A 605 -24.14 -0.64 -8.69
CA TYR A 605 -24.27 -1.76 -7.77
C TYR A 605 -25.49 -1.55 -6.87
N ALA A 606 -26.45 -2.47 -6.95
CA ALA A 606 -27.61 -2.53 -6.10
C ALA A 606 -27.26 -3.09 -4.70
N ASN A 607 -28.16 -2.90 -3.73
CA ASN A 607 -28.00 -3.47 -2.40
C ASN A 607 -28.34 -4.99 -2.39
N ASP A 608 -28.14 -5.66 -1.26
CA ASP A 608 -28.38 -7.11 -1.12
C ASP A 608 -29.88 -7.50 -0.99
N GLU A 609 -30.82 -6.59 -1.28
CA GLU A 609 -32.24 -6.91 -1.26
C GLU A 609 -32.62 -7.80 -2.47
N ILE A 610 -33.75 -8.52 -2.35
CA ILE A 610 -34.18 -9.44 -3.43
C ILE A 610 -35.03 -8.70 -4.46
N GLN A 611 -35.88 -7.79 -4.00
CA GLN A 611 -36.77 -6.99 -4.83
C GLN A 611 -36.34 -5.54 -4.80
N HIS A 612 -36.32 -4.92 -5.97
CA HIS A 612 -35.87 -3.56 -6.16
C HIS A 612 -36.89 -2.74 -6.94
N GLU A 613 -37.25 -1.59 -6.40
CA GLU A 613 -37.96 -0.52 -7.09
C GLU A 613 -36.94 0.57 -7.44
N LEU A 614 -36.54 0.61 -8.71
CA LEU A 614 -35.72 1.70 -9.23
C LEU A 614 -36.63 2.86 -9.64
N VAL A 615 -36.34 4.05 -9.11
CA VAL A 615 -36.99 5.31 -9.48
C VAL A 615 -35.97 6.26 -10.09
N LEU A 616 -36.23 6.68 -11.32
CA LEU A 616 -35.50 7.75 -12.00
C LEU A 616 -36.33 9.04 -11.93
N THR A 617 -35.69 10.14 -11.54
CA THR A 617 -36.26 11.49 -11.55
C THR A 617 -35.37 12.45 -12.33
N MET A 618 -35.99 13.44 -12.98
CA MET A 618 -35.30 14.51 -13.72
C MET A 618 -36.01 15.85 -13.52
N ASP A 619 -35.27 16.95 -13.74
CA ASP A 619 -35.76 18.34 -13.70
C ASP A 619 -36.57 18.66 -12.43
N LYS A 620 -35.92 18.56 -11.27
CA LYS A 620 -36.53 18.81 -9.94
C LYS A 620 -37.80 18.00 -9.72
N GLU A 621 -37.75 16.71 -10.07
CA GLU A 621 -38.85 15.75 -9.94
C GLU A 621 -40.08 16.05 -10.84
N ARG A 622 -39.97 16.96 -11.83
CA ARG A 622 -41.04 17.16 -12.83
C ARG A 622 -41.32 15.89 -13.62
N LEU A 623 -40.27 15.13 -13.94
CA LEU A 623 -40.34 13.87 -14.67
C LEU A 623 -39.92 12.73 -13.75
N HIS A 624 -40.67 11.62 -13.83
CA HIS A 624 -40.37 10.41 -13.09
C HIS A 624 -40.65 9.18 -13.96
N ALA A 625 -39.87 8.13 -13.76
CA ALA A 625 -40.08 6.81 -14.32
C ALA A 625 -39.61 5.77 -13.29
N SER A 626 -40.21 4.58 -13.30
CA SER A 626 -39.80 3.50 -12.42
C SER A 626 -39.67 2.17 -13.17
N SER A 627 -38.87 1.26 -12.61
CA SER A 627 -38.70 -0.10 -13.10
C SER A 627 -38.47 -1.02 -11.91
N ASP A 628 -39.22 -2.10 -11.84
CA ASP A 628 -39.02 -3.13 -10.84
C ASP A 628 -38.10 -4.23 -11.40
N PHE A 629 -37.23 -4.79 -10.56
CA PHE A 629 -36.42 -5.95 -10.91
C PHE A 629 -36.09 -6.82 -9.68
N GLU A 630 -35.68 -8.06 -9.94
CA GLU A 630 -35.23 -8.99 -8.91
C GLU A 630 -33.93 -9.66 -9.38
N PHE A 631 -32.98 -9.88 -8.47
CA PHE A 631 -31.82 -10.72 -8.78
C PHE A 631 -32.23 -12.19 -8.76
N LEU A 632 -31.90 -12.90 -9.85
CA LEU A 632 -32.06 -14.34 -9.89
C LEU A 632 -31.12 -14.99 -8.86
N SER A 633 -31.63 -15.96 -8.11
CA SER A 633 -30.82 -16.77 -7.21
C SER A 633 -29.81 -17.56 -8.04
N SER A 634 -28.51 -17.27 -7.90
CA SER A 634 -27.49 -18.10 -8.55
C SER A 634 -27.56 -19.52 -7.97
N PRO A 635 -27.63 -20.58 -8.82
CA PRO A 635 -27.59 -21.96 -8.33
C PRO A 635 -26.27 -22.27 -7.61
N ASN A 636 -25.21 -21.51 -7.90
CA ASN A 636 -23.94 -21.56 -7.18
C ASN A 636 -23.50 -20.15 -6.74
N PRO A 637 -23.61 -19.80 -5.44
CA PRO A 637 -23.26 -18.47 -4.93
C PRO A 637 -21.76 -18.15 -4.97
N GLU A 638 -20.91 -19.17 -5.13
CA GLU A 638 -19.45 -19.00 -5.27
C GLU A 638 -19.01 -18.73 -6.72
N ASP A 639 -19.87 -18.99 -7.71
CA ASP A 639 -19.52 -18.74 -9.10
C ASP A 639 -19.45 -17.23 -9.37
N LEU A 640 -18.27 -16.80 -9.80
CA LEU A 640 -18.04 -15.45 -10.27
C LEU A 640 -18.11 -15.42 -11.79
N ASN A 641 -18.92 -14.50 -12.32
CA ASN A 641 -19.20 -14.38 -13.75
C ASN A 641 -18.24 -13.39 -14.43
N GLN A 642 -18.20 -12.16 -13.93
CA GLN A 642 -17.33 -11.07 -14.37
C GLN A 642 -16.72 -10.42 -13.11
N GLY A 643 -15.55 -9.80 -13.28
CA GLY A 643 -14.85 -9.17 -12.18
C GLY A 643 -13.35 -9.44 -12.21
N ILE A 644 -12.59 -8.54 -11.62
CA ILE A 644 -11.17 -8.76 -11.35
C ILE A 644 -11.04 -9.82 -10.25
N ILE A 645 -10.39 -10.94 -10.59
CA ILE A 645 -10.24 -12.10 -9.71
C ILE A 645 -8.91 -12.14 -8.99
N GLY A 646 -7.95 -11.33 -9.39
CA GLY A 646 -6.66 -11.27 -8.73
C GLY A 646 -5.89 -10.02 -9.12
N MET A 647 -5.15 -9.50 -8.15
CA MET A 647 -4.22 -8.40 -8.32
C MET A 647 -2.83 -8.85 -7.87
N TYR A 648 -1.84 -8.53 -8.69
CA TYR A 648 -0.47 -9.00 -8.51
C TYR A 648 0.49 -7.84 -8.51
N LEU A 649 1.52 -7.96 -7.68
CA LEU A 649 2.66 -7.07 -7.64
C LEU A 649 3.83 -7.74 -8.30
N ASP A 650 4.50 -6.98 -9.16
CA ASP A 650 5.76 -7.28 -9.77
C ASP A 650 6.76 -6.18 -9.38
N VAL A 651 7.80 -6.56 -8.61
CA VAL A 651 8.91 -5.68 -8.25
C VAL A 651 10.18 -6.16 -8.93
N LYS A 652 10.79 -5.28 -9.71
CA LYS A 652 12.05 -5.54 -10.39
C LYS A 652 13.11 -4.56 -9.94
N ILE A 653 14.26 -5.10 -9.54
CA ILE A 653 15.42 -4.32 -9.05
C ILE A 653 16.66 -4.89 -9.72
N GLY A 654 17.23 -4.13 -10.65
CA GLY A 654 18.31 -4.64 -11.51
C GLY A 654 17.90 -5.91 -12.25
N ASN A 655 18.52 -7.05 -11.90
CA ASN A 655 18.23 -8.36 -12.48
C ASN A 655 17.34 -9.24 -11.58
N THR A 656 16.98 -8.76 -10.39
CA THR A 656 16.14 -9.49 -9.44
C THR A 656 14.68 -9.15 -9.69
N HIS A 657 13.82 -10.16 -9.62
CA HIS A 657 12.40 -10.08 -9.89
C HIS A 657 11.63 -10.77 -8.77
N THR A 658 10.65 -10.07 -8.19
CA THR A 658 9.82 -10.58 -7.10
C THR A 658 8.36 -10.37 -7.43
N LYS A 659 7.59 -11.48 -7.47
CA LYS A 659 6.15 -11.45 -7.67
C LYS A 659 5.40 -11.77 -6.38
N ARG A 660 4.28 -11.08 -6.14
CA ARG A 660 3.34 -11.32 -5.04
C ARG A 660 1.90 -11.27 -5.51
N VAL A 661 1.04 -12.08 -4.89
CA VAL A 661 -0.41 -11.88 -4.98
C VAL A 661 -0.76 -10.84 -3.93
N LEU A 662 -1.26 -9.68 -4.37
CA LEU A 662 -1.73 -8.66 -3.44
C LEU A 662 -3.12 -9.01 -2.91
N ALA A 663 -4.01 -9.50 -3.78
CA ALA A 663 -5.33 -10.00 -3.43
C ALA A 663 -5.86 -10.98 -4.49
N GLY A 664 -6.77 -11.86 -4.07
CA GLY A 664 -7.53 -12.75 -4.95
C GLY A 664 -6.83 -14.07 -5.31
N TRP A 665 -7.10 -14.54 -6.52
CA TRP A 665 -6.72 -15.88 -7.01
C TRP A 665 -5.23 -15.96 -7.34
N ASP A 666 -4.57 -17.06 -6.91
CA ASP A 666 -3.17 -17.33 -7.25
C ASP A 666 -3.06 -18.35 -8.40
N PRO A 667 -2.74 -17.93 -9.63
CA PRO A 667 -2.65 -18.85 -10.79
C PRO A 667 -1.59 -19.95 -10.62
N VAL A 668 -0.59 -19.73 -9.77
CA VAL A 668 0.55 -20.64 -9.59
C VAL A 668 0.19 -21.75 -8.62
N THR A 669 -0.32 -21.40 -7.42
CA THR A 669 -0.63 -22.40 -6.40
C THR A 669 -2.06 -22.94 -6.48
N GLN A 670 -2.94 -22.29 -7.23
CA GLN A 670 -4.36 -22.64 -7.38
C GLN A 670 -4.73 -22.99 -8.83
N THR A 671 -3.78 -23.48 -9.63
CA THR A 671 -3.95 -23.71 -11.07
C THR A 671 -5.17 -24.58 -11.45
N ASN A 672 -5.53 -25.57 -10.61
CA ASN A 672 -6.70 -26.43 -10.82
C ASN A 672 -7.96 -25.97 -10.06
N LYS A 673 -7.92 -24.81 -9.39
CA LYS A 673 -9.07 -24.25 -8.69
C LYS A 673 -9.63 -23.12 -9.52
N LYS A 674 -10.92 -23.22 -9.85
CA LYS A 674 -11.67 -22.14 -10.47
C LYS A 674 -11.70 -20.93 -9.52
N PRO A 675 -11.46 -19.70 -10.01
CA PRO A 675 -11.68 -18.49 -9.22
C PRO A 675 -13.13 -18.39 -8.73
N THR A 676 -13.35 -17.90 -7.50
CA THR A 676 -14.69 -17.76 -6.90
C THR A 676 -14.98 -16.31 -6.51
N LYS A 677 -16.22 -16.05 -6.07
CA LYS A 677 -16.66 -14.74 -5.57
C LYS A 677 -15.76 -14.21 -4.44
N SER A 678 -15.23 -15.08 -3.59
CA SER A 678 -14.30 -14.70 -2.52
C SER A 678 -13.05 -14.00 -3.06
N HIS A 679 -12.48 -14.46 -4.18
CA HIS A 679 -11.31 -13.81 -4.78
C HIS A 679 -11.62 -12.41 -5.31
N PHE A 680 -12.79 -12.22 -5.90
CA PHE A 680 -13.27 -10.89 -6.32
C PHE A 680 -13.47 -9.94 -5.14
N LEU A 681 -14.09 -10.42 -4.05
CA LEU A 681 -14.29 -9.61 -2.85
C LEU A 681 -12.96 -9.22 -2.20
N ASP A 682 -11.97 -10.10 -2.23
CA ASP A 682 -10.62 -9.81 -1.74
C ASP A 682 -9.94 -8.69 -2.54
N VAL A 683 -10.07 -8.73 -3.88
CA VAL A 683 -9.60 -7.67 -4.79
C VAL A 683 -10.34 -6.35 -4.54
N LYS A 684 -11.67 -6.37 -4.47
CA LYS A 684 -12.48 -5.19 -4.15
C LYS A 684 -12.04 -4.57 -2.83
N SER A 685 -11.80 -5.40 -1.81
CA SER A 685 -11.37 -4.95 -0.49
C SER A 685 -9.98 -4.29 -0.54
N LEU A 686 -9.07 -4.77 -1.38
CA LEU A 686 -7.76 -4.15 -1.62
C LEU A 686 -7.88 -2.82 -2.39
N ILE A 687 -8.70 -2.75 -3.44
CA ILE A 687 -8.92 -1.52 -4.21
C ILE A 687 -9.42 -0.38 -3.30
N LEU A 688 -10.26 -0.73 -2.31
CA LEU A 688 -10.78 0.21 -1.33
C LEU A 688 -9.77 0.59 -0.23
N GLY A 689 -8.83 -0.30 0.12
CA GLY A 689 -7.89 -0.10 1.21
C GLY A 689 -6.53 0.47 0.78
N GLY A 690 -5.92 -0.10 -0.27
CA GLY A 690 -4.64 0.33 -0.81
C GLY A 690 -3.42 -0.43 -0.27
N THR A 691 -2.23 -0.01 -0.71
CA THR A 691 -0.95 -0.61 -0.35
C THR A 691 0.14 0.47 -0.28
N THR A 692 0.98 0.44 0.76
CA THR A 692 2.12 1.35 0.92
C THR A 692 3.43 0.59 0.87
N PHE A 693 4.36 1.07 0.05
CA PHE A 693 5.72 0.57 -0.08
C PHE A 693 6.69 1.47 0.68
N TYR A 694 7.49 0.89 1.58
CA TYR A 694 8.52 1.58 2.36
C TYR A 694 9.90 1.13 1.91
N PHE A 695 10.81 2.09 1.71
CA PHE A 695 12.13 1.85 1.15
C PHE A 695 13.24 2.33 2.08
N GLU A 696 14.12 1.42 2.49
CA GLU A 696 15.22 1.73 3.41
C GLU A 696 16.56 1.12 2.99
N GLY A 697 17.64 1.74 3.45
CA GLY A 697 18.98 1.14 3.40
C GLY A 697 19.18 0.14 4.54
N GLU A 698 19.73 0.59 5.67
CA GLU A 698 19.83 -0.24 6.89
C GLU A 698 18.62 -0.12 7.81
N GLY A 699 17.72 0.83 7.57
CA GLY A 699 16.65 1.26 8.47
C GLY A 699 16.99 2.59 9.15
N PRO A 700 16.02 3.50 9.34
CA PRO A 700 16.26 4.83 9.90
C PRO A 700 16.66 4.78 11.38
N THR A 701 17.40 5.79 11.85
CA THR A 701 17.58 5.98 13.30
C THR A 701 16.24 6.22 13.99
N LEU A 702 16.14 5.93 15.28
CA LEU A 702 14.89 6.10 16.02
C LEU A 702 14.40 7.55 15.94
N ALA A 703 15.31 8.52 16.08
CA ALA A 703 14.94 9.92 15.98
C ALA A 703 14.40 10.27 14.59
N THR A 704 14.98 9.71 13.53
CA THR A 704 14.50 9.92 12.16
C THR A 704 13.10 9.34 11.96
N SER A 705 12.82 8.12 12.43
CA SER A 705 11.48 7.54 12.35
C SER A 705 10.42 8.35 13.09
N LEU A 706 10.77 8.93 14.25
CA LEU A 706 9.86 9.78 15.02
C LEU A 706 9.65 11.14 14.35
N VAL A 707 10.67 11.66 13.68
CA VAL A 707 10.54 12.86 12.83
C VAL A 707 9.58 12.59 11.68
N ASP A 708 9.73 11.49 10.95
CA ASP A 708 8.81 11.11 9.86
C ASP A 708 7.35 11.02 10.37
N LEU A 709 7.15 10.39 11.54
CA LEU A 709 5.83 10.28 12.17
C LEU A 709 5.25 11.66 12.51
N LEU A 710 6.04 12.57 13.09
CA LEU A 710 5.57 13.92 13.41
C LEU A 710 5.30 14.76 12.17
N GLN A 711 6.13 14.64 11.13
CA GLN A 711 5.92 15.32 9.84
C GLN A 711 4.60 14.87 9.21
N TYR A 712 4.33 13.57 9.23
CA TYR A 712 3.04 13.03 8.85
C TYR A 712 1.88 13.63 9.66
N ARG A 713 1.97 13.66 10.99
CA ARG A 713 0.92 14.28 11.83
C ARG A 713 0.70 15.75 11.48
N LEU A 714 1.79 16.49 11.32
CA LEU A 714 1.78 17.91 10.99
C LEU A 714 1.26 18.19 9.58
N SER A 715 1.29 17.23 8.66
CA SER A 715 0.70 17.39 7.32
C SER A 715 -0.81 17.66 7.38
N THR A 716 -1.49 17.21 8.44
CA THR A 716 -2.94 17.43 8.64
C THR A 716 -3.26 18.79 9.27
N ARG A 717 -2.26 19.59 9.61
CA ARG A 717 -2.43 20.84 10.36
C ARG A 717 -3.34 21.85 9.68
N GLY A 718 -3.21 22.01 8.36
CA GLY A 718 -3.96 23.02 7.60
C GLY A 718 -5.47 22.90 7.83
N TRP A 719 -6.00 21.70 7.63
CA TRP A 719 -7.43 21.46 7.84
C TRP A 719 -7.79 21.26 9.32
N GLY A 720 -6.89 20.67 10.11
CA GLY A 720 -7.13 20.43 11.53
C GLY A 720 -7.23 21.71 12.36
N GLU A 721 -6.35 22.69 12.15
CA GLU A 721 -6.43 23.99 12.85
C GLU A 721 -7.63 24.81 12.39
N ALA A 722 -7.93 24.80 11.09
CA ALA A 722 -9.13 25.45 10.56
C ALA A 722 -10.40 24.88 11.22
N LEU A 723 -10.46 23.56 11.42
CA LEU A 723 -11.55 22.91 12.15
C LEU A 723 -11.61 23.33 13.62
N LEU A 724 -10.47 23.45 14.31
CA LEU A 724 -10.39 23.96 15.68
C LEU A 724 -10.75 25.46 15.79
N GLU A 725 -10.75 26.19 14.67
CA GLU A 725 -11.15 27.58 14.53
C GLU A 725 -12.60 27.76 14.09
N ASP A 726 -13.33 26.66 13.89
CA ASP A 726 -14.67 26.66 13.29
C ASP A 726 -14.72 27.26 11.87
N ASP A 727 -13.59 27.32 11.15
CA ASP A 727 -13.49 27.76 9.76
C ASP A 727 -13.63 26.57 8.80
N LEU A 728 -14.88 26.17 8.58
CA LEU A 728 -15.22 24.99 7.77
C LEU A 728 -14.85 25.14 6.30
N THR A 729 -14.92 26.36 5.74
CA THR A 729 -14.55 26.61 4.34
C THR A 729 -13.05 26.38 4.15
N LYS A 730 -12.23 26.94 5.04
CA LYS A 730 -10.79 26.70 5.01
C LYS A 730 -10.46 25.24 5.32
N ALA A 731 -11.13 24.60 6.28
CA ALA A 731 -10.93 23.20 6.60
C ALA A 731 -11.20 22.29 5.38
N LYS A 732 -12.29 22.54 4.65
CA LYS A 732 -12.59 21.85 3.39
C LYS A 732 -11.47 22.07 2.36
N THR A 733 -11.12 23.33 2.08
CA THR A 733 -10.09 23.66 1.08
C THR A 733 -8.72 23.05 1.42
N GLU A 734 -8.32 23.03 2.69
CA GLU A 734 -7.07 22.41 3.11
C GLU A 734 -7.14 20.87 3.11
N PHE A 735 -8.32 20.28 3.38
CA PHE A 735 -8.51 18.83 3.31
C PHE A 735 -8.43 18.33 1.86
N GLU A 736 -8.99 19.07 0.92
CA GLU A 736 -8.94 18.76 -0.53
C GLU A 736 -7.53 18.80 -1.10
N LYS A 737 -6.57 19.48 -0.45
CA LYS A 737 -5.14 19.41 -0.82
C LYS A 737 -4.49 18.07 -0.48
N GLY A 738 -5.16 17.23 0.31
CA GLY A 738 -4.64 15.95 0.78
C GLY A 738 -3.66 16.08 1.95
N GLY A 739 -3.14 14.94 2.37
CA GLY A 739 -2.16 14.83 3.44
C GLY A 739 -1.33 13.57 3.27
N PHE A 740 -0.27 13.43 4.07
CA PHE A 740 0.59 12.26 3.99
C PHE A 740 -0.08 11.02 4.57
N GLN A 741 0.35 9.84 4.11
CA GLN A 741 0.02 8.55 4.69
C GLN A 741 1.24 7.95 5.39
N TYR A 742 1.05 7.37 6.57
CA TYR A 742 2.12 6.72 7.33
C TYR A 742 1.54 5.67 8.27
N HIS A 743 2.13 4.47 8.27
CA HIS A 743 1.68 3.37 9.12
C HIS A 743 2.61 3.27 10.33
N ALA A 744 2.10 3.54 11.53
CA ALA A 744 2.93 3.58 12.76
C ALA A 744 3.71 2.28 13.02
N ASN A 745 3.16 1.13 12.63
CA ASN A 745 3.83 -0.18 12.75
C ASN A 745 5.14 -0.27 11.97
N ILE A 746 5.37 0.62 11.00
CA ILE A 746 6.62 0.63 10.22
C ILE A 746 7.84 1.02 11.04
N VAL A 747 7.65 1.83 12.10
CA VAL A 747 8.73 2.32 12.95
C VAL A 747 9.56 1.17 13.53
N PRO A 748 8.96 0.17 14.22
CA PRO A 748 9.69 -1.02 14.66
C PRO A 748 10.04 -2.00 13.54
N LEU A 749 9.20 -2.17 12.51
CA LEU A 749 9.41 -3.17 11.45
C LEU A 749 10.63 -2.85 10.56
N MET A 750 10.80 -1.58 10.21
CA MET A 750 11.89 -1.11 9.35
C MET A 750 13.08 -0.55 10.14
N ALA A 751 13.06 -0.63 11.47
CA ALA A 751 14.20 -0.24 12.30
C ALA A 751 15.48 -1.03 11.93
N PRO A 752 16.68 -0.46 12.19
CA PRO A 752 17.94 -1.18 12.11
C PRO A 752 17.94 -2.46 12.93
N ILE A 753 18.76 -3.44 12.52
CA ILE A 753 19.04 -4.62 13.33
C ILE A 753 19.83 -4.20 14.57
N GLU A 754 19.39 -4.63 15.75
CA GLU A 754 20.10 -4.36 16.99
C GLU A 754 21.38 -5.19 17.09
N ASP A 755 22.42 -4.60 17.64
CA ASP A 755 23.78 -5.14 17.62
C ASP A 755 24.24 -5.54 16.20
N GLY A 756 23.75 -4.85 15.16
CA GLY A 756 24.18 -5.08 13.77
C GLY A 756 25.67 -4.85 13.56
N VAL A 757 26.28 -3.97 14.36
CA VAL A 757 27.73 -3.76 14.41
C VAL A 757 28.24 -3.99 15.83
N THR A 758 29.17 -4.92 15.97
CA THR A 758 29.89 -5.20 17.22
C THR A 758 31.40 -5.20 16.97
N HIS A 759 32.18 -5.30 18.04
CA HIS A 759 33.64 -5.43 17.92
C HIS A 759 34.10 -6.70 17.19
N SER A 760 33.21 -7.69 16.98
CA SER A 760 33.55 -8.95 16.33
C SER A 760 32.75 -9.28 15.07
N THR A 761 31.57 -8.67 14.89
CA THR A 761 30.66 -8.95 13.77
C THR A 761 30.05 -7.69 13.19
N PHE A 762 29.75 -7.74 11.89
CA PHE A 762 29.03 -6.69 11.17
C PHE A 762 28.00 -7.33 10.26
N THR A 763 26.75 -6.90 10.36
CA THR A 763 25.61 -7.34 9.55
C THR A 763 24.97 -6.13 8.88
N PHE A 764 24.79 -6.18 7.57
CA PHE A 764 24.32 -5.05 6.78
C PHE A 764 23.49 -5.47 5.58
N ALA A 765 22.51 -4.66 5.21
CA ALA A 765 21.70 -4.80 4.01
C ALA A 765 22.56 -4.45 2.79
N SER A 766 22.83 -5.43 1.93
CA SER A 766 23.61 -5.18 0.71
C SER A 766 22.77 -4.57 -0.42
N GLY A 767 21.47 -4.87 -0.45
CA GLY A 767 20.46 -4.27 -1.33
C GLY A 767 19.52 -3.32 -0.58
N ILE A 768 18.45 -2.89 -1.27
CA ILE A 768 17.40 -2.03 -0.70
C ILE A 768 16.41 -2.88 0.11
N ARG A 769 16.05 -2.44 1.31
CA ARG A 769 15.01 -3.05 2.13
C ARG A 769 13.65 -2.52 1.68
N ILE A 770 12.73 -3.42 1.36
CA ILE A 770 11.36 -3.05 0.98
C ILE A 770 10.37 -3.74 1.91
N GLY A 771 9.57 -2.92 2.59
CA GLY A 771 8.41 -3.38 3.37
C GLY A 771 7.13 -2.96 2.67
N ILE A 772 6.17 -3.88 2.55
CA ILE A 772 4.85 -3.60 1.97
C ILE A 772 3.84 -3.65 3.09
N CYS A 773 3.06 -2.59 3.27
CA CYS A 773 1.88 -2.60 4.13
C CYS A 773 0.62 -2.61 3.28
N LYS A 774 -0.19 -3.65 3.42
CA LYS A 774 -1.45 -3.83 2.70
C LYS A 774 -2.61 -3.56 3.65
N GLN A 775 -3.62 -2.84 3.18
CA GLN A 775 -4.86 -2.62 3.91
C GLN A 775 -6.03 -3.09 3.06
N GLN A 776 -6.96 -3.81 3.66
CA GLN A 776 -8.17 -4.27 2.97
C GLN A 776 -9.41 -3.90 3.77
N ILE A 777 -10.42 -3.39 3.07
CA ILE A 777 -11.69 -2.97 3.64
C ILE A 777 -12.78 -3.91 3.13
N HIS A 778 -13.16 -4.89 3.96
CA HIS A 778 -14.21 -5.85 3.66
C HIS A 778 -15.57 -5.27 4.08
N ILE A 779 -16.28 -4.69 3.11
CA ILE A 779 -17.58 -4.02 3.32
C ILE A 779 -18.62 -5.04 3.79
N GLU A 780 -18.63 -6.20 3.15
CA GLU A 780 -19.61 -7.27 3.29
C GLU A 780 -19.55 -7.88 4.69
N ASP A 781 -18.35 -8.20 5.17
CA ASP A 781 -18.12 -8.78 6.50
C ASP A 781 -17.97 -7.74 7.61
N LYS A 782 -17.94 -6.46 7.25
CA LYS A 782 -17.69 -5.32 8.15
C LYS A 782 -16.34 -5.44 8.88
N LYS A 783 -15.29 -5.82 8.16
CA LYS A 783 -13.93 -6.04 8.69
C LYS A 783 -12.89 -5.19 7.98
N THR A 784 -11.88 -4.76 8.71
CA THR A 784 -10.62 -4.28 8.13
C THR A 784 -9.53 -5.28 8.40
N SER A 785 -8.65 -5.50 7.42
CA SER A 785 -7.42 -6.26 7.62
C SER A 785 -6.22 -5.40 7.27
N GLN A 786 -5.12 -5.62 7.99
CA GLN A 786 -3.83 -5.05 7.70
C GLN A 786 -2.81 -6.18 7.67
N SER A 787 -1.94 -6.16 6.66
CA SER A 787 -0.81 -7.08 6.60
C SER A 787 0.48 -6.35 6.25
N PHE A 788 1.59 -7.02 6.54
CA PHE A 788 2.93 -6.55 6.23
C PHE A 788 3.73 -7.67 5.54
N ASP A 789 4.57 -7.32 4.55
CA ASP A 789 5.46 -8.24 3.83
C ASP A 789 6.88 -7.66 3.74
N PHE A 790 7.88 -8.41 4.22
CA PHE A 790 9.28 -8.15 3.92
C PHE A 790 9.66 -8.78 2.57
N LEU A 791 9.89 -7.94 1.55
CA LEU A 791 10.38 -8.46 0.28
C LEU A 791 11.85 -8.92 0.41
N PRO A 792 12.25 -10.00 -0.29
CA PRO A 792 13.59 -10.55 -0.23
C PRO A 792 14.62 -9.76 -1.04
N THR A 793 14.71 -8.45 -0.81
CA THR A 793 15.53 -7.49 -1.58
C THR A 793 16.69 -6.90 -0.77
N SER A 794 16.67 -7.03 0.56
CA SER A 794 17.69 -6.50 1.46
C SER A 794 19.03 -7.22 1.33
N HIS A 795 19.00 -8.53 1.06
CA HIS A 795 20.18 -9.37 0.90
C HIS A 795 21.19 -9.12 2.02
N TYR A 796 20.76 -9.21 3.28
CA TYR A 796 21.63 -9.03 4.44
C TYR A 796 22.86 -9.95 4.35
N VAL A 797 24.02 -9.39 4.68
CA VAL A 797 25.30 -10.11 4.73
C VAL A 797 25.96 -9.86 6.06
N SER A 798 26.63 -10.88 6.59
CA SER A 798 27.45 -10.77 7.79
C SER A 798 28.91 -11.15 7.55
N PHE A 799 29.83 -10.53 8.28
CA PHE A 799 31.22 -10.97 8.41
C PHE A 799 31.69 -10.88 9.87
N SER A 800 32.75 -11.63 10.20
CA SER A 800 33.32 -11.74 11.54
C SER A 800 34.84 -11.64 11.49
N ASN A 801 35.46 -11.08 12.55
CA ASN A 801 36.91 -11.16 12.77
C ASN A 801 37.36 -12.42 13.53
N GLY A 802 36.42 -13.31 13.90
CA GLY A 802 36.68 -14.54 14.63
C GLY A 802 36.41 -15.81 13.80
N HIS A 803 36.26 -16.94 14.50
CA HIS A 803 35.88 -18.23 13.89
C HIS A 803 34.36 -18.41 13.72
N GLU A 804 33.58 -17.35 13.99
CA GLU A 804 32.12 -17.41 13.90
C GLU A 804 31.68 -17.61 12.44
N ASN A 805 30.69 -18.48 12.25
CA ASN A 805 30.15 -18.73 10.93
C ASN A 805 29.33 -17.50 10.49
N ALA A 806 29.74 -16.87 9.38
CA ALA A 806 29.08 -15.69 8.83
C ALA A 806 27.61 -15.94 8.49
N PHE A 807 27.30 -17.12 7.94
CA PHE A 807 25.92 -17.52 7.66
C PHE A 807 25.11 -17.62 8.95
N LYS A 808 25.65 -18.29 9.99
CA LYS A 808 24.96 -18.43 11.29
C LYS A 808 24.74 -17.07 11.95
N THR A 809 25.74 -16.19 11.89
CA THR A 809 25.65 -14.82 12.40
C THR A 809 24.50 -14.07 11.72
N ASN A 810 24.44 -14.15 10.40
CA ASN A 810 23.39 -13.50 9.62
C ASN A 810 22.00 -14.04 9.97
N LEU A 811 21.87 -15.36 10.17
CA LEU A 811 20.63 -16.01 10.60
C LEU A 811 20.17 -15.50 11.97
N ILE A 812 21.08 -15.42 12.94
CA ILE A 812 20.77 -14.90 14.28
C ILE A 812 20.32 -13.44 14.20
N LYS A 813 21.04 -12.61 13.45
CA LYS A 813 20.77 -11.16 13.38
C LYS A 813 19.46 -10.86 12.65
N THR A 814 19.19 -11.54 11.55
CA THR A 814 17.98 -11.33 10.75
C THR A 814 16.72 -11.96 11.37
N ALA A 815 16.87 -12.95 12.25
CA ALA A 815 15.76 -13.48 13.04
C ALA A 815 15.07 -12.44 13.94
N GLN A 816 15.72 -11.31 14.25
CA GLN A 816 15.08 -10.18 14.92
C GLN A 816 13.86 -9.65 14.16
N LEU A 817 13.90 -9.65 12.82
CA LEU A 817 12.81 -9.15 11.98
C LEU A 817 11.53 -9.97 12.16
N ALA A 818 11.66 -11.30 12.20
CA ALA A 818 10.54 -12.21 12.45
C ALA A 818 9.95 -12.06 13.87
N ILE A 819 10.79 -11.78 14.88
CA ILE A 819 10.29 -11.53 16.24
C ILE A 819 9.54 -10.20 16.34
N ARG A 820 10.01 -9.16 15.64
CA ARG A 820 9.32 -7.86 15.55
C ARG A 820 7.96 -8.00 14.87
N GLU A 821 7.91 -8.68 13.74
CA GLU A 821 6.66 -9.02 13.04
C GLU A 821 5.66 -9.72 13.97
N ALA A 822 6.06 -10.84 14.59
CA ALA A 822 5.19 -11.63 15.46
C ALA A 822 4.74 -10.90 16.74
N SER A 823 5.38 -9.78 17.09
CA SER A 823 4.98 -8.95 18.21
C SER A 823 3.90 -7.91 17.86
N LEU A 824 3.76 -7.58 16.57
CA LEU A 824 2.81 -6.59 16.07
C LEU A 824 1.58 -7.24 15.45
N PHE A 825 1.72 -8.48 14.95
CA PHE A 825 0.67 -9.19 14.26
C PHE A 825 0.34 -10.52 14.96
N HIS A 826 -0.95 -10.75 15.19
CA HIS A 826 -1.44 -12.01 15.75
C HIS A 826 -1.15 -13.21 14.85
N ASN A 827 -1.29 -13.02 13.52
CA ASN A 827 -0.94 -14.03 12.53
C ASN A 827 0.45 -13.71 12.00
N SER A 828 1.40 -14.62 12.20
CA SER A 828 2.79 -14.49 11.80
C SER A 828 3.38 -15.87 11.52
N THR A 829 4.50 -15.92 10.81
CA THR A 829 5.17 -17.22 10.58
C THR A 829 5.60 -17.87 11.90
N LEU A 830 5.99 -17.06 12.88
CA LEU A 830 6.38 -17.52 14.21
C LEU A 830 5.21 -18.15 14.97
N SER A 831 4.03 -17.52 14.97
CA SER A 831 2.84 -18.06 15.63
C SER A 831 2.35 -19.34 14.95
N ASP A 832 2.38 -19.37 13.63
CA ASP A 832 1.88 -20.46 12.80
C ASP A 832 2.73 -21.75 12.94
N LEU A 833 4.03 -21.58 13.12
CA LEU A 833 5.00 -22.67 13.28
C LEU A 833 5.40 -22.92 14.74
N ASN A 834 4.80 -22.22 15.69
CA ASN A 834 5.09 -22.40 17.10
C ASN A 834 4.77 -23.86 17.52
N ASP A 835 5.70 -24.47 18.26
CA ASP A 835 5.63 -25.86 18.73
C ASP A 835 5.47 -26.93 17.63
N LYS A 836 5.68 -26.58 16.34
CA LYS A 836 5.66 -27.54 15.23
C LYS A 836 7.01 -28.22 15.06
N VAL A 837 6.98 -29.50 14.72
CA VAL A 837 8.17 -30.23 14.31
C VAL A 837 8.49 -29.84 12.87
N LEU A 838 9.65 -29.25 12.65
CA LEU A 838 10.04 -28.74 11.33
C LEU A 838 10.85 -29.77 10.53
N ILE A 839 10.68 -29.76 9.21
CA ILE A 839 11.46 -30.54 8.25
C ILE A 839 12.06 -29.62 7.19
N GLU A 840 13.35 -29.79 6.89
CA GLU A 840 14.02 -29.06 5.81
C GLU A 840 13.67 -29.69 4.45
N ARG A 841 13.51 -28.84 3.43
CA ARG A 841 13.12 -29.17 2.06
C ARG A 841 13.83 -30.37 1.46
N THR A 842 15.16 -30.42 1.50
CA THR A 842 15.96 -31.50 0.92
C THR A 842 15.65 -32.84 1.60
N LYS A 843 15.51 -32.81 2.92
CA LYS A 843 15.07 -33.99 3.68
C LYS A 843 13.63 -34.39 3.35
N ALA A 844 12.72 -33.42 3.27
CA ALA A 844 11.32 -33.66 2.86
C ALA A 844 11.20 -34.35 1.49
N ILE A 845 12.01 -33.93 0.51
CA ILE A 845 12.09 -34.57 -0.82
C ILE A 845 12.64 -36.00 -0.69
N ALA A 846 13.73 -36.18 0.07
CA ALA A 846 14.35 -37.49 0.27
C ALA A 846 13.41 -38.49 0.96
N ASP A 847 12.67 -38.03 1.96
CA ASP A 847 11.68 -38.80 2.73
C ASP A 847 10.37 -39.00 1.95
N ARG A 848 10.29 -38.50 0.70
CA ARG A 848 9.10 -38.58 -0.18
C ARG A 848 7.83 -38.02 0.48
N TRP A 849 7.98 -36.97 1.29
CA TRP A 849 6.93 -36.39 2.12
C TRP A 849 5.61 -36.15 1.37
N PHE A 850 5.68 -35.78 0.09
CA PHE A 850 4.52 -35.49 -0.76
C PHE A 850 4.37 -36.36 -2.01
N SER A 851 5.12 -37.46 -2.14
CA SER A 851 5.01 -38.32 -3.33
C SER A 851 3.65 -39.01 -3.47
N ASN A 852 2.91 -39.12 -2.36
CA ASN A 852 1.62 -39.80 -2.28
C ASN A 852 0.43 -38.83 -2.23
N LEU A 853 0.67 -37.51 -2.30
CA LEU A 853 -0.40 -36.53 -2.30
C LEU A 853 -1.13 -36.61 -3.65
N ASP A 854 -2.44 -36.89 -3.62
CA ASP A 854 -3.27 -36.91 -4.82
C ASP A 854 -3.19 -35.55 -5.53
N ARG A 855 -3.12 -35.54 -6.86
CA ARG A 855 -3.22 -34.31 -7.67
C ARG A 855 -4.55 -33.58 -7.47
N ASN A 856 -5.59 -34.30 -7.03
CA ASN A 856 -6.87 -33.72 -6.65
C ASN A 856 -6.85 -33.07 -5.26
N ASN A 857 -5.78 -33.24 -4.48
CA ASN A 857 -5.66 -32.57 -3.19
C ASN A 857 -5.55 -31.04 -3.43
N PRO A 858 -6.35 -30.23 -2.72
CA PRO A 858 -6.40 -28.78 -2.93
C PRO A 858 -5.08 -28.05 -2.66
N ASP A 859 -4.14 -28.66 -1.93
CA ASP A 859 -2.84 -28.09 -1.60
C ASP A 859 -1.68 -28.73 -2.38
N TYR A 860 -1.97 -29.64 -3.34
CA TYR A 860 -0.94 -30.30 -4.15
C TYR A 860 -0.01 -29.30 -4.84
N TYR A 861 -0.58 -28.34 -5.57
CA TYR A 861 0.19 -27.35 -6.33
C TYR A 861 0.93 -26.38 -5.42
N TYR A 862 0.34 -26.02 -4.28
CA TYR A 862 1.02 -25.24 -3.25
C TYR A 862 2.30 -25.94 -2.80
N TRP A 863 2.21 -27.19 -2.33
CA TRP A 863 3.37 -27.94 -1.85
C TRP A 863 4.37 -28.24 -2.96
N PHE A 864 3.88 -28.56 -4.16
CA PHE A 864 4.73 -28.81 -5.32
C PHE A 864 5.59 -27.59 -5.66
N GLU A 865 4.99 -26.40 -5.74
CA GLU A 865 5.71 -25.15 -6.02
C GLU A 865 6.68 -24.78 -4.90
N ARG A 866 6.28 -24.92 -3.63
CA ARG A 866 7.16 -24.54 -2.50
C ARG A 866 8.33 -25.50 -2.28
N ILE A 867 8.16 -26.79 -2.57
CA ILE A 867 9.15 -27.83 -2.27
C ILE A 867 9.92 -28.26 -3.50
N ASN A 868 9.28 -28.53 -4.63
CA ASN A 868 9.99 -29.10 -5.78
C ASN A 868 10.69 -28.03 -6.62
N ARG A 869 10.16 -26.80 -6.66
CA ARG A 869 10.83 -25.70 -7.37
C ARG A 869 12.09 -25.26 -6.65
N GLY A 870 13.23 -25.46 -7.30
CA GLY A 870 14.53 -25.04 -6.77
C GLY A 870 14.74 -23.55 -6.94
N ASP A 871 14.94 -22.83 -5.84
CA ASP A 871 15.22 -21.39 -5.81
C ASP A 871 16.51 -21.06 -5.04
N GLY A 872 17.30 -22.08 -4.66
CA GLY A 872 18.56 -21.93 -3.96
C GLY A 872 18.44 -21.58 -2.48
N ASN A 873 17.23 -21.52 -1.92
CA ASN A 873 16.98 -21.23 -0.51
C ASN A 873 16.80 -22.53 0.29
N TYR A 874 17.18 -22.47 1.57
CA TYR A 874 16.72 -23.46 2.56
C TYR A 874 15.28 -23.13 2.93
N LYS A 875 14.41 -24.13 2.94
CA LYS A 875 13.02 -23.98 3.36
C LYS A 875 12.70 -24.99 4.46
N LEU A 876 12.11 -24.52 5.55
CA LEU A 876 11.75 -25.36 6.70
C LEU A 876 10.24 -25.30 6.92
N PHE A 877 9.59 -26.45 6.78
CA PHE A 877 8.13 -26.60 6.80
C PHE A 877 7.66 -27.32 8.05
N ASP A 878 6.39 -27.18 8.41
CA ASP A 878 5.72 -28.08 9.36
C ASP A 878 5.73 -29.51 8.80
N SER A 879 6.41 -30.44 9.48
CA SER A 879 6.53 -31.84 9.03
C SER A 879 5.21 -32.60 8.93
N ALA A 880 4.15 -32.13 9.60
CA ALA A 880 2.82 -32.70 9.47
C ALA A 880 2.07 -32.21 8.21
N GLY A 881 2.52 -31.09 7.61
CA GLY A 881 1.92 -30.51 6.40
C GLY A 881 0.56 -29.88 6.68
N ILE A 882 0.27 -29.57 7.95
CA ILE A 882 -0.99 -28.96 8.37
C ILE A 882 -0.90 -27.44 8.21
N ASN A 883 0.20 -26.84 8.66
CA ASN A 883 0.43 -25.41 8.45
C ASN A 883 1.20 -25.17 7.14
N LYS A 884 0.71 -24.23 6.33
CA LYS A 884 1.30 -23.84 5.05
C LYS A 884 2.42 -22.81 5.18
N ALA A 885 2.56 -22.14 6.33
CA ALA A 885 3.67 -21.24 6.60
C ALA A 885 5.02 -21.99 6.63
N PHE A 886 6.11 -21.31 6.31
CA PHE A 886 7.45 -21.88 6.34
C PHE A 886 8.54 -20.82 6.55
N TRP A 887 9.69 -21.24 7.07
CA TRP A 887 10.87 -20.40 7.11
C TRP A 887 11.67 -20.54 5.83
N GLN A 888 12.14 -19.42 5.27
CA GLN A 888 13.04 -19.37 4.13
C GLN A 888 14.37 -18.72 4.55
N ILE A 889 15.48 -19.37 4.25
CA ILE A 889 16.83 -18.86 4.54
C ILE A 889 17.63 -18.85 3.24
N ASN A 890 18.13 -17.67 2.84
CA ASN A 890 18.91 -17.55 1.60
C ASN A 890 20.36 -18.06 1.76
N ALA A 891 21.13 -18.04 0.67
CA ALA A 891 22.51 -18.52 0.65
C ALA A 891 23.47 -17.73 1.58
N GLN A 892 23.09 -16.53 2.01
CA GLN A 892 23.84 -15.69 2.94
C GLN A 892 23.42 -15.91 4.39
N GLY A 893 22.36 -16.68 4.65
CA GLY A 893 21.83 -16.92 5.99
C GLY A 893 20.76 -15.91 6.43
N GLU A 894 20.26 -15.07 5.54
CA GLU A 894 19.17 -14.14 5.87
C GLU A 894 17.84 -14.88 5.98
N LEU A 895 17.12 -14.67 7.08
CA LEU A 895 15.87 -15.33 7.42
C LEU A 895 14.66 -14.50 6.99
N TYR A 896 13.70 -15.18 6.35
CA TYR A 896 12.36 -14.69 6.09
C TYR A 896 11.35 -15.71 6.63
N GLY A 897 10.33 -15.23 7.35
CA GLY A 897 9.11 -16.01 7.54
C GLY A 897 8.26 -15.89 6.28
N VAL A 898 7.54 -16.93 5.88
CA VAL A 898 6.61 -16.90 4.75
C VAL A 898 5.28 -17.51 5.17
N LEU A 899 4.21 -16.73 5.09
CA LEU A 899 2.83 -17.16 5.35
C LEU A 899 2.27 -17.97 4.17
N TRP A 900 1.08 -18.55 4.36
CA TRP A 900 0.42 -19.38 3.36
C TRP A 900 0.09 -18.64 2.05
N ASP A 901 -0.14 -17.32 2.12
CA ASP A 901 -0.40 -16.45 0.96
C ASP A 901 0.89 -16.01 0.25
N GLY A 902 2.06 -16.44 0.75
CA GLY A 902 3.36 -16.11 0.22
C GLY A 902 3.94 -14.79 0.72
N THR A 903 3.25 -14.08 1.61
CA THR A 903 3.76 -12.85 2.23
C THR A 903 4.82 -13.17 3.27
N GLY A 904 5.85 -12.32 3.35
CA GLY A 904 7.01 -12.47 4.21
C GLY A 904 6.88 -11.83 5.59
N GLY A 905 5.66 -11.59 6.06
CA GLY A 905 5.39 -10.86 7.30
C GLY A 905 4.13 -11.32 8.02
N GLY A 906 3.40 -10.40 8.65
CA GLY A 906 2.27 -10.73 9.54
C GLY A 906 0.95 -10.06 9.14
N SER A 907 -0.16 -10.53 9.70
CA SER A 907 -1.48 -9.94 9.48
C SER A 907 -2.35 -9.86 10.74
N THR A 908 -3.32 -8.96 10.71
CA THR A 908 -4.37 -8.83 11.73
C THR A 908 -5.64 -8.34 11.08
N SER A 909 -6.78 -8.85 11.57
CA SER A 909 -8.11 -8.37 11.20
C SER A 909 -8.83 -7.85 12.43
N THR A 910 -9.53 -6.72 12.27
CA THR A 910 -10.27 -6.09 13.37
C THR A 910 -11.74 -5.98 13.00
N GLU A 911 -12.62 -6.71 13.72
CA GLU A 911 -14.08 -6.66 13.51
C GLU A 911 -14.72 -5.38 14.09
N LEU A 912 -14.02 -4.68 15.00
CA LEU A 912 -14.62 -3.60 15.80
C LEU A 912 -14.69 -2.24 15.08
N GLN A 913 -13.89 -2.02 14.03
CA GLN A 913 -13.72 -0.69 13.43
C GLN A 913 -14.84 -0.34 12.43
N LEU A 914 -15.23 -1.26 11.53
CA LEU A 914 -16.26 -0.96 10.51
C LEU A 914 -17.66 -0.84 11.12
N LYS A 915 -18.02 -1.65 12.14
CA LYS A 915 -19.30 -1.49 12.86
C LYS A 915 -19.43 -0.14 13.55
N LYS A 916 -18.34 0.40 14.10
CA LYS A 916 -18.31 1.73 14.69
C LYS A 916 -18.33 2.83 13.61
N LEU A 917 -17.69 2.60 12.46
CA LEU A 917 -17.78 3.47 11.27
C LEU A 917 -19.23 3.58 10.76
N TYR A 918 -19.90 2.44 10.61
CA TYR A 918 -21.30 2.38 10.18
C TYR A 918 -22.24 3.04 11.19
N HIS A 919 -21.99 2.92 12.49
CA HIS A 919 -22.79 3.62 13.49
C HIS A 919 -22.66 5.15 13.37
N VAL A 920 -21.47 5.64 12.99
CA VAL A 920 -21.27 7.06 12.68
C VAL A 920 -21.94 7.41 11.34
N MET A 921 -21.88 6.55 10.30
CA MET A 921 -22.63 6.63 9.01
C MET A 921 -24.16 6.61 9.15
N ASP A 922 -24.69 5.87 10.11
CA ASP A 922 -26.13 5.86 10.39
C ASP A 922 -26.55 7.16 11.10
N LEU A 923 -25.70 7.67 12.02
CA LEU A 923 -25.86 9.01 12.60
C LEU A 923 -25.74 10.12 11.53
N TYR A 924 -24.92 9.93 10.49
CA TYR A 924 -24.87 10.79 9.30
C TYR A 924 -26.22 10.81 8.56
N MET A 925 -26.77 9.64 8.22
CA MET A 925 -28.02 9.53 7.45
C MET A 925 -29.25 10.05 8.20
N VAL A 926 -29.30 9.87 9.52
CA VAL A 926 -30.34 10.46 10.38
C VAL A 926 -30.21 11.99 10.45
N ALA A 927 -29.00 12.53 10.47
CA ALA A 927 -28.79 13.98 10.38
C ALA A 927 -29.20 14.52 8.99
N PHE A 928 -28.87 13.83 7.89
CA PHE A 928 -29.25 14.23 6.52
C PHE A 928 -30.75 14.16 6.23
N SER A 929 -31.44 13.16 6.75
CA SER A 929 -32.91 13.04 6.61
C SER A 929 -33.67 14.11 7.40
N VAL A 930 -33.16 14.54 8.55
CA VAL A 930 -33.70 15.69 9.31
C VAL A 930 -33.35 17.04 8.65
N MET A 931 -32.31 17.08 7.81
CA MET A 931 -31.86 18.26 7.06
C MET A 931 -32.71 18.61 5.83
N GLY A 932 -33.70 17.80 5.43
CA GLY A 932 -34.63 18.13 4.33
C GLY A 932 -33.91 18.71 3.10
N VAL A 933 -33.41 17.85 2.21
CA VAL A 933 -32.76 18.25 0.93
C VAL A 933 -33.72 19.02 -0.01
N THR A 934 -34.91 19.39 0.47
CA THR A 934 -35.85 20.31 -0.15
C THR A 934 -36.12 21.54 0.76
N ASN A 935 -35.33 22.60 0.57
CA ASN A 935 -35.56 24.00 0.98
C ASN A 935 -35.47 24.43 2.48
N LEU A 936 -34.45 25.27 2.76
CA LEU A 936 -34.35 26.41 3.71
C LEU A 936 -34.49 26.20 5.25
N ALA A 937 -33.40 26.44 6.00
CA ALA A 937 -33.18 27.60 6.92
C ALA A 937 -31.80 27.54 7.64
N LEU A 938 -30.95 28.53 7.38
CA LEU A 938 -29.48 28.56 7.61
C LEU A 938 -28.97 28.83 9.04
N GLY A 939 -29.82 28.97 10.06
CA GLY A 939 -29.39 29.50 11.38
C GLY A 939 -28.89 28.47 12.39
N ILE A 940 -29.46 27.27 12.42
CA ILE A 940 -29.16 26.22 13.42
C ILE A 940 -28.27 25.11 12.82
N VAL A 941 -28.27 25.00 11.48
CA VAL A 941 -27.51 24.01 10.69
C VAL A 941 -25.99 24.16 10.89
N VAL A 942 -25.49 25.40 11.06
CA VAL A 942 -24.05 25.67 11.21
C VAL A 942 -23.45 25.05 12.49
N THR A 943 -24.19 24.99 13.59
CA THR A 943 -23.70 24.42 14.87
C THR A 943 -23.69 22.89 14.84
N TYR A 944 -24.58 22.27 14.06
CA TYR A 944 -24.64 20.82 13.87
C TYR A 944 -23.62 20.33 12.82
N SER A 945 -23.37 21.09 11.75
CA SER A 945 -22.29 20.83 10.79
C SER A 945 -20.90 20.83 11.45
N LYS A 946 -20.69 21.67 12.47
CA LYS A 946 -19.45 21.72 13.26
C LYS A 946 -19.17 20.43 14.03
N THR A 947 -20.19 19.82 14.65
CA THR A 947 -20.04 18.51 15.32
C THR A 947 -19.82 17.39 14.31
N LEU A 948 -20.47 17.48 13.15
CA LEU A 948 -20.31 16.53 12.04
C LEU A 948 -18.87 16.48 11.51
N VAL A 949 -18.24 17.64 11.26
CA VAL A 949 -16.86 17.71 10.77
C VAL A 949 -15.86 17.29 11.86
N LYS A 950 -16.14 17.56 13.14
CA LYS A 950 -15.36 17.02 14.26
C LYS A 950 -15.45 15.49 14.35
N LEU A 951 -16.62 14.91 14.12
CA LEU A 951 -16.81 13.46 14.10
C LEU A 951 -16.14 12.83 12.86
N TYR A 952 -16.22 13.46 11.68
CA TYR A 952 -15.41 13.09 10.51
C TYR A 952 -13.92 13.14 10.84
N ALA A 953 -13.42 14.22 11.43
CA ALA A 953 -12.01 14.35 11.79
C ALA A 953 -11.56 13.30 12.82
N ILE A 954 -12.38 13.00 13.83
CA ILE A 954 -12.09 11.96 14.84
C ILE A 954 -12.08 10.57 14.20
N VAL A 955 -13.00 10.28 13.29
CA VAL A 955 -13.11 8.98 12.63
C VAL A 955 -12.03 8.82 11.56
N THR A 956 -11.76 9.85 10.77
CA THR A 956 -10.65 9.91 9.84
C THR A 956 -9.32 9.81 10.58
N GLU A 957 -9.15 10.50 11.71
CA GLU A 957 -8.01 10.30 12.63
C GLU A 957 -7.94 8.82 13.03
N VAL A 958 -8.98 8.21 13.59
CA VAL A 958 -9.00 6.78 14.01
C VAL A 958 -8.66 5.80 12.88
N ILE A 959 -9.14 6.03 11.65
CA ILE A 959 -8.80 5.22 10.47
C ILE A 959 -7.33 5.43 10.09
N ILE A 960 -6.86 6.67 10.13
CA ILE A 960 -5.50 7.09 9.79
C ILE A 960 -4.49 6.59 10.85
N VAL A 961 -4.87 6.52 12.13
CA VAL A 961 -4.01 6.03 13.23
C VAL A 961 -4.18 4.55 13.57
N MET A 962 -5.23 3.90 13.07
CA MET A 962 -5.60 2.53 13.42
C MET A 962 -5.80 2.33 14.95
N ASP A 963 -6.30 3.34 15.66
CA ASP A 963 -6.54 3.34 17.13
C ASP A 963 -7.93 3.89 17.46
N ASN A 964 -8.78 3.08 18.12
CA ASN A 964 -10.14 3.45 18.53
C ASN A 964 -10.30 3.81 20.02
N THR A 965 -9.20 3.87 20.78
CA THR A 965 -9.19 4.07 22.23
C THR A 965 -9.57 5.52 22.54
N GLY A 966 -10.55 5.71 23.45
CA GLY A 966 -11.10 7.03 23.72
C GLY A 966 -11.96 7.60 22.58
N MET A 967 -12.21 6.86 21.49
CA MET A 967 -13.12 7.30 20.43
C MET A 967 -14.54 7.45 20.96
N ASP A 968 -15.00 6.53 21.82
CA ASP A 968 -16.31 6.64 22.45
C ASP A 968 -16.39 7.87 23.37
N ASP A 969 -15.26 8.32 23.94
CA ASP A 969 -15.16 9.55 24.74
C ASP A 969 -14.95 10.82 23.90
N LYS A 970 -14.29 10.75 22.73
CA LYS A 970 -14.16 11.84 21.75
C LYS A 970 -15.48 12.08 21.01
N ILE A 971 -16.17 11.01 20.61
CA ILE A 971 -17.53 11.01 20.08
C ILE A 971 -18.48 11.51 21.18
N ARG A 972 -18.39 10.97 22.40
CA ARG A 972 -19.17 11.47 23.54
C ARG A 972 -18.79 12.90 23.92
N ASN A 973 -17.57 13.38 23.70
CA ASN A 973 -17.15 14.76 23.96
C ASN A 973 -17.60 15.72 22.85
N ALA A 974 -17.60 15.31 21.58
CA ALA A 974 -18.16 16.07 20.46
C ALA A 974 -19.69 16.13 20.54
N LEU A 975 -20.34 15.03 20.97
CA LEU A 975 -21.77 14.97 21.29
C LEU A 975 -22.09 15.67 22.62
N LYS A 976 -21.18 15.68 23.61
CA LYS A 976 -21.27 16.53 24.82
C LYS A 976 -20.98 17.98 24.51
N GLU A 977 -20.23 18.32 23.46
CA GLU A 977 -20.05 19.70 22.97
C GLU A 977 -21.33 20.19 22.28
N LEU A 978 -21.98 19.30 21.51
CA LEU A 978 -23.31 19.51 20.96
C LEU A 978 -24.35 19.69 22.08
N ALA A 979 -24.33 18.81 23.08
CA ALA A 979 -25.17 18.94 24.28
C ALA A 979 -24.77 20.15 25.13
N CYS A 980 -23.49 20.51 25.22
CA CYS A 980 -22.99 21.70 25.94
C CYS A 980 -23.34 23.00 25.21
N ASN A 981 -23.45 23.02 23.88
CA ASN A 981 -23.88 24.21 23.14
C ASN A 981 -25.41 24.41 23.26
N VAL A 982 -26.16 23.33 23.51
CA VAL A 982 -27.58 23.36 23.88
C VAL A 982 -27.76 23.65 25.39
N GLN A 983 -26.79 23.28 26.24
CA GLN A 983 -26.88 23.37 27.70
C GLN A 983 -26.06 24.52 28.32
N LYS A 984 -25.30 25.28 27.54
CA LYS A 984 -24.67 26.56 27.93
C LYS A 984 -25.68 27.73 28.03
N GLU A 985 -26.98 27.43 28.13
CA GLU A 985 -27.95 28.28 28.81
C GLU A 985 -27.98 28.08 30.35
N ILE A 986 -27.27 27.10 30.96
CA ILE A 986 -27.39 26.84 32.41
C ILE A 986 -26.06 26.44 33.11
N MET A 987 -25.35 27.46 33.63
CA MET A 987 -24.54 27.52 34.90
C MET A 987 -23.23 26.71 35.12
N PHE A 988 -22.47 27.15 36.15
CA PHE A 988 -21.00 27.33 36.27
C PHE A 988 -20.36 26.64 37.52
N PHE A 989 -19.01 26.45 37.52
CA PHE A 989 -18.02 26.25 38.64
C PHE A 989 -18.00 24.90 39.42
N ALA A 990 -16.92 24.30 39.96
CA ALA A 990 -15.53 24.66 40.34
C ALA A 990 -14.60 23.43 40.69
N LEU A 991 -13.26 23.57 40.47
CA LEU A 991 -12.03 23.19 41.25
C LEU A 991 -11.83 21.76 41.86
N GLY A 992 -10.64 21.10 41.93
CA GLY A 992 -9.24 21.33 41.49
C GLY A 992 -8.20 20.31 42.08
N ARG A 993 -6.93 20.36 41.58
CA ARG A 993 -5.57 20.18 42.22
C ARG A 993 -5.12 18.82 42.85
N VAL A 994 -3.86 18.34 42.88
CA VAL A 994 -2.42 18.79 42.78
C VAL A 994 -1.54 17.56 42.50
N GLY A 995 -0.44 17.52 41.68
CA GLY A 995 0.97 17.06 42.07
C GLY A 995 1.78 15.77 41.66
N GLU A 996 2.44 15.71 40.48
CA GLU A 996 3.91 15.36 40.28
C GLU A 996 4.47 13.89 40.31
N VAL A 997 5.55 13.44 39.62
CA VAL A 997 6.58 14.01 38.68
C VAL A 997 7.44 12.89 38.00
N MET A 998 7.81 13.09 36.72
CA MET A 998 9.03 12.68 35.93
C MET A 998 8.74 11.87 34.64
N GLY A 999 9.52 12.11 33.57
CA GLY A 999 9.60 11.21 32.39
C GLY A 999 9.67 11.99 31.07
N GLY A 1000 10.88 12.27 30.60
CA GLY A 1000 11.13 13.23 29.52
C GLY A 1000 11.57 12.64 28.18
N LEU A 1001 11.00 11.52 27.77
CA LEU A 1001 11.30 10.91 26.46
C LEU A 1001 10.10 10.08 25.98
N ASP A 1002 9.52 9.31 26.91
CA ASP A 1002 8.29 8.53 26.73
C ASP A 1002 7.09 9.42 26.35
N LEU A 1003 7.06 10.64 26.88
CA LEU A 1003 5.99 11.55 26.60
C LEU A 1003 6.02 12.00 25.13
N MET A 1004 7.15 12.04 24.44
CA MET A 1004 7.17 12.39 23.03
C MET A 1004 6.40 11.35 22.21
N ILE A 1005 6.69 10.07 22.46
CA ILE A 1005 6.19 8.95 21.67
C ILE A 1005 4.73 8.63 22.03
N SER A 1006 4.33 8.75 23.30
CA SER A 1006 2.93 8.67 23.75
C SER A 1006 2.06 9.77 23.12
N LEU A 1007 2.58 11.00 23.04
CA LEU A 1007 1.90 12.13 22.43
C LEU A 1007 1.78 12.02 20.90
N MET A 1008 2.42 11.01 20.31
CA MET A 1008 2.35 10.62 18.89
C MET A 1008 1.44 9.40 18.62
N GLY A 1009 0.85 8.76 19.65
CA GLY A 1009 -0.26 7.80 19.52
C GLY A 1009 0.07 6.30 19.39
N GLY A 1010 0.82 5.68 20.32
CA GLY A 1010 1.06 4.23 20.37
C GLY A 1010 0.18 3.49 21.39
N ASN A 1011 -0.38 2.34 21.02
CA ASN A 1011 -1.61 1.77 21.60
C ASN A 1011 -1.43 0.48 22.43
N GLY A 1012 -2.27 0.25 23.45
CA GLY A 1012 -2.39 -1.02 24.18
C GLY A 1012 -3.71 -1.14 24.97
N SER A 1013 -4.61 -2.06 24.55
CA SER A 1013 -6.00 -2.21 25.02
C SER A 1013 -6.21 -2.49 26.52
N PRO A 1014 -7.21 -1.88 27.19
CA PRO A 1014 -7.72 -2.31 28.49
C PRO A 1014 -9.01 -3.17 28.38
N GLY A 1015 -9.04 -4.27 29.13
CA GLY A 1015 -10.24 -5.06 29.41
C GLY A 1015 -10.91 -4.64 30.73
N THR A 1016 -12.16 -4.20 30.62
CA THR A 1016 -13.33 -4.42 31.51
C THR A 1016 -13.21 -4.22 33.03
N GLY A 1017 -14.00 -3.28 33.57
CA GLY A 1017 -14.46 -3.32 34.96
C GLY A 1017 -15.14 -2.03 35.42
N CYS A 1018 -16.47 -2.03 35.45
CA CYS A 1018 -17.35 -0.89 35.73
C CYS A 1018 -17.15 -0.20 37.09
N SER A 1019 -17.42 1.11 37.11
CA SER A 1019 -18.29 1.79 38.08
C SER A 1019 -18.91 3.02 37.44
#